data_AF-A0A3D3E368-F1
#
_entry.id   AF-A0A3D3E368-F1
#
_cell.length_a   1.000
_cell.length_b   1.000
_cell.length_c   1.000
_cell.angle_alpha   90.00
_cell.angle_beta   90.00
_cell.angle_gamma   90.00
#
_symmetry.space_group_name_H-M   'P 1'
#
loop_
_entity.id
_entity.type
_entity.pdbx_description
1 polymer ?
#
loop_
_entity_poly.entity_id
_entity_poly.type
_entity_poly.pdbx_seq_one_letter_code
_entity_poly.pdbx_strand_id
1 'polypeptide(L)'
;MHSVLRSFVTLSLTVTLLACSDDSSDSSIQIEGWVGAQGFDNAQVVVNQLSEAGQVDLDTSGLYVGVRESTDTESRFVATTYEEESTLLIARGQIADVDEDSDNLATTRACQLKLGCTVDSEDYAFGEYYSATSGFEWRSIIFNAEDGGRHNVNAITTLAAAFAYEYDVKSNDLINIEYNAVFTPYDIVLANSQLSKILGLTDVVGDLPANLTSLDSLSTSYAGAQNQIRYGALLGGIQQLALEHQAGLIDATDDDFITQVAAEYVADEGQLYYRTELESRALTLETLYSTAYDNLLAISESLTDSDVQQLVSLALADLAVDRDSAAAQTADTKTEMLADDLTLLLTDDEISDISLGLEKTKLFVASINEFQANFWEDDYKDEIDAYKTLLEELSDEHRATLDALVQDFVLIQDYYVSCSIGGRDCTEARFDDVIALNPSYDSSTQTLTLDGDITVSQELENLSVTNTDTVTESQAVNVLIVGTLERDGLVLNLDHTYEDDDETEIEIPSAVRIYYPDEVTGVPETETAVEGYEIIWGDFQLYDESAIGTDDEMELSGAFLIFYRGVRDPQDLDNSDLRFNLSNWTLSSIISDTVDEDDDSGYDISTLIISAQASNPDTYYPSADTEIKFANLEGFYTANDDVKLDTITGLLTYSLGTETVAYGSGYVEAETIDFANSMGETTRYRFYPDSQVIDQYDVDDDDDTDDLVTMHIIEECELIDGSESNIVCGAKSRVYESRDLQQTINDLWKLGAFQETTVEGRGTYFIDFPTEEIDGCLNLQALSGTDTLDGTLIEQEVLGLDSVRFTSEVSLMDDELDSLPSTFFDMTLVAPTKEKYIVNLGLSHNYTGSTTDDSDIILGTGSDTNVLRFSYDTSDDFTNSGSYAVFQGGVELVLEDGSEVDEDQDITAYFSQTYSDDVSYVIVEDEEGDAERCVLSVNDDYTKDTAVDEVYYLNYSGLVYGTARLNSSTSIWEVTYIDGTTAEMTWTLPSVPLIDTSGTSPVLDIDD
;
A
#
# COMPACT_ATOMS: atom_id res chain seq x y z
N MET A 1 -27.50 -21.20 9.01
CA MET A 1 -28.39 -20.11 8.53
C MET A 1 -27.84 -18.76 9.02
N HIS A 2 -26.56 -18.56 8.72
CA HIS A 2 -25.66 -17.44 8.99
C HIS A 2 -24.47 -17.69 8.02
N SER A 3 -24.75 -17.65 6.71
CA SER A 3 -23.73 -17.80 5.64
C SER A 3 -24.22 -17.26 4.29
N VAL A 4 -25.11 -16.26 4.28
CA VAL A 4 -25.67 -15.70 3.02
C VAL A 4 -25.73 -14.17 3.08
N LEU A 5 -24.80 -13.53 3.79
CA LEU A 5 -24.71 -12.06 3.83
C LEU A 5 -23.29 -11.50 3.68
N ARG A 6 -22.32 -12.32 3.24
CA ARG A 6 -20.94 -11.91 2.91
C ARG A 6 -20.61 -11.94 1.41
N SER A 7 -21.61 -12.15 0.54
CA SER A 7 -21.42 -12.17 -0.92
C SER A 7 -22.40 -11.25 -1.66
N PHE A 8 -22.79 -10.14 -1.04
CA PHE A 8 -23.67 -9.14 -1.66
C PHE A 8 -23.24 -7.69 -1.39
N VAL A 9 -22.05 -7.49 -0.81
CA VAL A 9 -21.45 -6.16 -0.59
C VAL A 9 -20.23 -5.93 -1.50
N THR A 10 -19.65 -6.98 -2.08
CA THR A 10 -18.50 -6.94 -3.00
C THR A 10 -18.86 -6.93 -4.49
N LEU A 11 -20.11 -6.59 -4.86
CA LEU A 11 -20.54 -6.61 -6.28
C LEU A 11 -21.45 -5.43 -6.66
N SER A 12 -21.33 -4.30 -5.96
CA SER A 12 -22.17 -3.12 -6.25
C SER A 12 -21.44 -1.77 -6.17
N LEU A 13 -20.12 -1.76 -5.97
CA LEU A 13 -19.28 -0.54 -5.99
C LEU A 13 -18.46 -0.40 -7.28
N THR A 14 -18.27 -1.47 -8.04
CA THR A 14 -17.58 -1.48 -9.35
C THR A 14 -18.45 -1.04 -10.54
N VAL A 15 -19.68 -0.55 -10.35
CA VAL A 15 -20.63 -0.35 -11.47
C VAL A 15 -21.00 1.13 -11.71
N THR A 16 -20.44 2.08 -10.96
CA THR A 16 -20.80 3.51 -11.13
C THR A 16 -19.65 4.45 -11.50
N LEU A 17 -18.41 3.96 -11.58
CA LEU A 17 -17.30 4.65 -12.27
C LEU A 17 -16.78 3.88 -13.50
N LEU A 18 -17.16 2.60 -13.67
CA LEU A 18 -16.93 1.81 -14.90
C LEU A 18 -18.05 1.96 -15.96
N ALA A 19 -18.97 2.90 -15.76
CA ALA A 19 -20.18 3.00 -16.58
C ALA A 19 -19.99 3.78 -17.90
N CYS A 20 -18.84 3.62 -18.55
CA CYS A 20 -18.60 3.93 -19.98
C CYS A 20 -17.29 3.26 -20.47
N SER A 21 -17.06 2.00 -20.10
CA SER A 21 -16.20 1.11 -20.88
C SER A 21 -17.07 -0.08 -21.29
N ASP A 22 -17.48 -0.09 -22.56
CA ASP A 22 -18.46 -1.01 -23.13
C ASP A 22 -18.02 -2.49 -22.98
N ASP A 23 -18.79 -3.26 -22.20
CA ASP A 23 -19.26 -4.62 -22.54
C ASP A 23 -18.23 -5.71 -22.97
N SER A 24 -17.02 -5.80 -22.39
CA SER A 24 -16.29 -7.07 -22.34
C SER A 24 -16.73 -7.84 -21.09
N SER A 25 -17.61 -8.83 -21.28
CA SER A 25 -17.87 -9.81 -20.23
C SER A 25 -16.59 -10.59 -19.97
N ASP A 26 -15.93 -10.39 -18.82
CA ASP A 26 -14.75 -11.16 -18.40
C ASP A 26 -15.05 -12.65 -18.48
N SER A 27 -14.55 -13.21 -19.57
CA SER A 27 -14.81 -14.54 -20.03
C SER A 27 -13.64 -15.36 -19.54
N SER A 28 -13.77 -15.88 -18.31
CA SER A 28 -12.75 -16.78 -17.75
C SER A 28 -12.57 -17.99 -18.67
N ILE A 29 -11.34 -18.27 -19.07
CA ILE A 29 -10.98 -19.39 -19.93
C ILE A 29 -10.09 -20.39 -19.19
N GLN A 30 -10.05 -21.61 -19.72
CA GLN A 30 -9.22 -22.67 -19.16
C GLN A 30 -8.03 -22.94 -20.08
N ILE A 31 -6.83 -22.84 -19.52
CA ILE A 31 -5.58 -23.14 -20.22
C ILE A 31 -5.01 -24.47 -19.75
N GLU A 32 -4.31 -25.18 -20.65
CA GLU A 32 -3.48 -26.33 -20.29
C GLU A 32 -2.01 -25.94 -20.35
N GLY A 33 -1.23 -26.34 -19.34
CA GLY A 33 0.21 -26.10 -19.36
C GLY A 33 1.05 -27.23 -18.84
N TRP A 34 2.36 -27.16 -19.10
CA TRP A 34 3.33 -28.19 -18.71
C TRP A 34 4.60 -27.58 -18.12
N VAL A 35 5.13 -28.22 -17.07
CA VAL A 35 6.38 -27.80 -16.43
C VAL A 35 7.57 -28.62 -16.94
N GLY A 36 8.64 -27.92 -17.35
CA GLY A 36 9.87 -28.51 -17.85
C GLY A 36 9.68 -29.34 -19.13
N ALA A 37 10.46 -30.41 -19.29
CA ALA A 37 10.36 -31.34 -20.42
C ALA A 37 9.41 -32.51 -20.10
N GLN A 38 8.22 -32.22 -19.57
CA GLN A 38 7.25 -33.23 -19.11
C GLN A 38 7.88 -34.23 -18.11
N GLY A 39 8.68 -33.71 -17.18
CA GLY A 39 9.42 -34.52 -16.20
C GLY A 39 9.16 -34.16 -14.75
N PHE A 40 8.25 -33.25 -14.45
CA PHE A 40 7.83 -32.90 -13.09
C PHE A 40 6.57 -33.66 -12.68
N ASP A 41 6.47 -33.97 -11.41
CA ASP A 41 5.24 -34.46 -10.79
C ASP A 41 5.04 -33.63 -9.52
N ASN A 42 3.81 -33.13 -9.34
CA ASN A 42 3.42 -32.25 -8.25
C ASN A 42 4.27 -30.97 -8.12
N ALA A 43 4.75 -30.36 -9.21
CA ALA A 43 5.29 -29.01 -9.15
C ALA A 43 4.16 -28.00 -8.91
N GLN A 44 4.36 -27.01 -8.04
CA GLN A 44 3.41 -25.93 -7.86
C GLN A 44 3.55 -24.93 -9.01
N VAL A 45 2.41 -24.45 -9.51
CA VAL A 45 2.32 -23.40 -10.53
C VAL A 45 1.42 -22.30 -10.01
N VAL A 46 1.99 -21.13 -9.73
CA VAL A 46 1.24 -19.93 -9.37
C VAL A 46 0.77 -19.25 -10.66
N VAL A 47 -0.54 -19.02 -10.74
CA VAL A 47 -1.20 -18.31 -11.84
C VAL A 47 -1.41 -16.86 -11.40
N ASN A 48 -0.45 -16.01 -11.72
CA ASN A 48 -0.41 -14.61 -11.33
C ASN A 48 -0.95 -13.75 -12.48
N GLN A 49 -2.09 -13.08 -12.27
CA GLN A 49 -2.54 -12.05 -13.19
C GLN A 49 -1.68 -10.82 -12.95
N LEU A 50 -1.17 -10.22 -14.03
CA LEU A 50 -0.40 -9.00 -13.88
C LEU A 50 -1.32 -7.87 -13.38
N SER A 51 -0.78 -7.00 -12.55
CA SER A 51 -1.51 -5.81 -12.13
C SER A 51 -1.79 -4.89 -13.32
N GLU A 52 -2.69 -3.93 -13.16
CA GLU A 52 -2.95 -2.92 -14.20
C GLU A 52 -1.71 -2.07 -14.52
N ALA A 53 -0.71 -2.06 -13.64
CA ALA A 53 0.60 -1.45 -13.89
C ALA A 53 1.54 -2.34 -14.75
N GLY A 54 1.08 -3.51 -15.20
CA GLY A 54 1.88 -4.51 -15.91
C GLY A 54 2.97 -5.14 -15.03
N GLN A 55 2.81 -5.04 -13.70
CA GLN A 55 3.72 -5.58 -12.70
C GLN A 55 3.27 -6.96 -12.23
N VAL A 56 4.21 -7.72 -11.66
CA VAL A 56 3.86 -8.97 -10.97
C VAL A 56 3.03 -8.63 -9.74
N ASP A 57 1.87 -9.25 -9.59
CA ASP A 57 0.96 -8.94 -8.50
C ASP A 57 1.41 -9.61 -7.19
N LEU A 58 1.59 -8.82 -6.14
CA LEU A 58 2.08 -9.25 -4.84
C LEU A 58 1.10 -8.80 -3.75
N ASP A 59 0.88 -9.64 -2.74
CA ASP A 59 0.09 -9.24 -1.57
C ASP A 59 0.89 -8.32 -0.63
N THR A 60 0.26 -7.82 0.43
CA THR A 60 0.91 -6.94 1.42
C THR A 60 2.09 -7.61 2.15
N SER A 61 2.26 -8.92 2.00
CA SER A 61 3.38 -9.70 2.52
C SER A 61 4.41 -10.03 1.42
N GLY A 62 4.31 -9.43 0.24
CA GLY A 62 5.25 -9.64 -0.87
C GLY A 62 5.14 -11.01 -1.55
N LEU A 63 4.03 -11.75 -1.36
CA LEU A 63 3.82 -13.06 -2.00
C LEU A 63 3.06 -12.93 -3.31
N TYR A 64 3.36 -13.79 -4.28
CA TYR A 64 2.60 -13.85 -5.53
C TYR A 64 1.11 -14.07 -5.27
N VAL A 65 0.29 -13.12 -5.72
CA VAL A 65 -1.16 -13.23 -5.76
C VAL A 65 -1.55 -14.18 -6.88
N GLY A 66 -2.46 -15.11 -6.61
CA GLY A 66 -2.93 -16.03 -7.64
C GLY A 66 -3.34 -17.41 -7.15
N VAL A 67 -4.01 -18.15 -8.03
CA VAL A 67 -4.37 -19.54 -7.78
C VAL A 67 -3.11 -20.40 -7.88
N ARG A 68 -2.93 -21.29 -6.92
CA ARG A 68 -1.83 -22.27 -6.88
C ARG A 68 -2.36 -23.59 -7.42
N GLU A 69 -1.86 -23.97 -8.59
CA GLU A 69 -2.15 -25.27 -9.20
C GLU A 69 -0.99 -26.25 -8.96
N SER A 70 -1.24 -27.55 -9.05
CA SER A 70 -0.18 -28.56 -9.02
C SER A 70 -0.17 -29.37 -10.32
N THR A 71 1.03 -29.70 -10.81
CA THR A 71 1.15 -30.55 -11.99
C THR A 71 0.79 -32.01 -11.68
N ASP A 72 0.10 -32.68 -12.60
CA ASP A 72 -0.10 -34.13 -12.55
C ASP A 72 1.16 -34.93 -12.95
N THR A 73 1.05 -36.27 -12.95
CA THR A 73 2.15 -37.18 -13.32
C THR A 73 2.66 -37.05 -14.76
N GLU A 74 1.95 -36.35 -15.64
CA GLU A 74 2.37 -36.00 -17.00
C GLU A 74 3.01 -34.59 -17.05
N SER A 75 3.29 -34.00 -15.87
CA SER A 75 3.74 -32.62 -15.65
C SER A 75 2.75 -31.55 -16.09
N ARG A 76 1.48 -31.93 -16.27
CA ARG A 76 0.45 -31.03 -16.78
C ARG A 76 -0.28 -30.34 -15.63
N PHE A 77 -0.50 -29.05 -15.73
CA PHE A 77 -1.44 -28.30 -14.90
C PHE A 77 -2.57 -27.73 -15.76
N VAL A 78 -3.67 -27.38 -15.11
CA VAL A 78 -4.82 -26.73 -15.74
C VAL A 78 -5.12 -25.48 -14.92
N ALA A 79 -5.15 -24.32 -15.57
CA ALA A 79 -5.34 -23.05 -14.89
C ALA A 79 -6.53 -22.29 -15.49
N THR A 80 -7.12 -21.40 -14.69
CA THR A 80 -8.14 -20.46 -15.16
C THR A 80 -7.50 -19.09 -15.33
N THR A 81 -7.67 -18.47 -16.49
CA THR A 81 -7.19 -17.11 -16.80
C THR A 81 -8.32 -16.31 -17.42
N TYR A 82 -8.08 -15.03 -17.73
CA TYR A 82 -9.03 -14.19 -18.44
C TYR A 82 -8.57 -13.99 -19.90
N GLU A 83 -9.55 -13.81 -20.80
CA GLU A 83 -9.28 -13.40 -22.19
C GLU A 83 -8.73 -11.98 -22.21
N GLU A 84 -7.92 -11.64 -23.22
CA GLU A 84 -7.39 -10.28 -23.44
C GLU A 84 -6.45 -9.74 -22.33
N GLU A 85 -6.14 -10.52 -21.30
CA GLU A 85 -5.18 -10.19 -20.24
C GLU A 85 -3.79 -10.82 -20.43
N SER A 86 -2.83 -10.35 -19.65
CA SER A 86 -1.48 -10.93 -19.54
C SER A 86 -1.33 -11.72 -18.24
N THR A 87 -0.92 -12.98 -18.34
CA THR A 87 -0.79 -13.89 -17.19
C THR A 87 0.63 -14.40 -17.06
N LEU A 88 1.23 -14.22 -15.87
CA LEU A 88 2.51 -14.81 -15.49
C LEU A 88 2.28 -16.15 -14.80
N LEU A 89 2.92 -17.18 -15.34
CA LEU A 89 2.94 -18.51 -14.75
C LEU A 89 4.29 -18.76 -14.09
N ILE A 90 4.26 -19.13 -12.81
CA ILE A 90 5.46 -19.32 -11.99
C ILE A 90 5.47 -20.75 -11.47
N ALA A 91 6.39 -21.58 -11.96
CA ALA A 91 6.55 -22.96 -11.53
C ALA A 91 7.71 -23.10 -10.54
N ARG A 92 7.46 -23.75 -9.40
CA ARG A 92 8.45 -23.98 -8.34
C ARG A 92 8.29 -25.34 -7.66
N GLY A 93 9.27 -25.68 -6.82
CA GLY A 93 9.18 -26.84 -5.94
C GLY A 93 8.10 -26.67 -4.87
N GLN A 94 7.49 -27.77 -4.44
CA GLN A 94 6.53 -27.83 -3.35
C GLN A 94 6.95 -28.98 -2.44
N ILE A 95 6.88 -28.82 -1.12
CA ILE A 95 7.04 -29.92 -0.17
C ILE A 95 5.72 -30.68 -0.03
N ALA A 96 5.73 -31.85 0.58
CA ALA A 96 4.49 -32.56 0.88
C ALA A 96 3.74 -31.83 2.01
N ASP A 97 2.41 -31.84 1.95
CA ASP A 97 1.51 -31.36 3.01
C ASP A 97 1.58 -29.84 3.28
N VAL A 98 2.03 -29.04 2.30
CA VAL A 98 2.07 -27.56 2.35
C VAL A 98 0.68 -26.94 2.38
N ASP A 99 -0.31 -27.60 1.77
CA ASP A 99 -1.72 -27.24 1.93
C ASP A 99 -2.40 -28.38 2.69
N GLU A 100 -2.56 -28.21 4.00
CA GLU A 100 -3.13 -29.19 4.93
C GLU A 100 -4.56 -29.62 4.48
N ASP A 101 -5.25 -28.80 3.68
CA ASP A 101 -6.58 -29.10 3.14
C ASP A 101 -6.55 -29.89 1.81
N SER A 102 -5.40 -30.03 1.14
CA SER A 102 -5.26 -30.58 -0.21
C SER A 102 -4.38 -31.84 -0.34
N ASP A 103 -3.72 -32.30 0.73
CA ASP A 103 -2.96 -33.57 0.77
C ASP A 103 -1.90 -33.64 -0.37
N ASN A 104 -1.19 -32.53 -0.59
CA ASN A 104 -0.32 -32.34 -1.74
C ASN A 104 1.03 -33.08 -1.57
N LEU A 105 1.51 -33.71 -2.65
CA LEU A 105 2.75 -34.49 -2.62
C LEU A 105 3.97 -33.62 -2.95
N ALA A 106 5.13 -33.93 -2.35
CA ALA A 106 6.38 -33.24 -2.68
C ALA A 106 6.72 -33.31 -4.18
N THR A 107 7.23 -32.20 -4.73
CA THR A 107 7.66 -32.11 -6.12
C THR A 107 8.78 -33.10 -6.40
N THR A 108 8.62 -33.87 -7.47
CA THR A 108 9.69 -34.71 -7.98
C THR A 108 10.01 -34.39 -9.43
N ARG A 109 11.27 -34.59 -9.82
CA ARG A 109 11.77 -34.33 -11.17
C ARG A 109 12.46 -35.56 -11.73
N ALA A 110 12.07 -35.95 -12.94
CA ALA A 110 12.69 -37.02 -13.70
C ALA A 110 14.08 -36.61 -14.22
N CYS A 111 15.04 -37.54 -14.11
CA CYS A 111 16.34 -37.39 -14.75
C CYS A 111 16.25 -37.60 -16.27
N GLN A 112 16.40 -36.52 -17.04
CA GLN A 112 16.40 -36.55 -18.52
C GLN A 112 17.78 -36.88 -19.13
N LEU A 113 18.78 -37.17 -18.29
CA LEU A 113 20.16 -37.44 -18.71
C LEU A 113 20.42 -38.93 -18.85
N LYS A 114 20.90 -39.37 -20.03
CA LYS A 114 21.14 -40.79 -20.28
C LYS A 114 22.17 -41.41 -19.34
N LEU A 115 23.16 -40.61 -18.92
CA LEU A 115 24.21 -41.04 -18.01
C LEU A 115 23.77 -41.07 -16.54
N GLY A 116 22.56 -40.59 -16.24
CA GLY A 116 22.06 -40.36 -14.88
C GLY A 116 22.28 -38.92 -14.41
N CYS A 117 21.65 -38.59 -13.30
CA CYS A 117 21.70 -37.29 -12.64
C CYS A 117 22.28 -37.48 -11.24
N THR A 118 23.16 -36.60 -10.80
CA THR A 118 23.68 -36.62 -9.43
C THR A 118 23.14 -35.41 -8.69
N VAL A 119 22.38 -35.63 -7.63
CA VAL A 119 21.73 -34.60 -6.80
C VAL A 119 22.06 -34.92 -5.35
N ASP A 120 22.58 -33.95 -4.59
CA ASP A 120 22.97 -34.13 -3.18
C ASP A 120 23.87 -35.35 -2.90
N SER A 121 24.80 -35.62 -3.82
CA SER A 121 25.69 -36.79 -3.79
C SER A 121 25.00 -38.16 -3.97
N GLU A 122 23.73 -38.19 -4.37
CA GLU A 122 23.00 -39.38 -4.77
C GLU A 122 22.85 -39.46 -6.30
N ASP A 123 23.00 -40.68 -6.84
CA ASP A 123 22.94 -40.93 -8.29
C ASP A 123 21.58 -41.52 -8.68
N TYR A 124 20.89 -40.84 -9.60
CA TYR A 124 19.60 -41.22 -10.17
C TYR A 124 19.76 -41.68 -11.61
N ALA A 125 19.17 -42.81 -11.97
CA ALA A 125 19.22 -43.34 -13.32
C ALA A 125 18.37 -42.50 -14.30
N PHE A 126 18.62 -42.65 -15.59
CA PHE A 126 17.78 -42.06 -16.64
C PHE A 126 16.31 -42.48 -16.49
N GLY A 127 15.40 -41.50 -16.33
CA GLY A 127 13.98 -41.70 -16.06
C GLY A 127 13.61 -41.96 -14.59
N GLU A 128 14.59 -42.01 -13.69
CA GLU A 128 14.35 -42.03 -12.25
C GLU A 128 14.06 -40.62 -11.75
N TYR A 129 13.14 -40.50 -10.79
CA TYR A 129 12.74 -39.24 -10.20
C TYR A 129 13.56 -38.96 -8.94
N TYR A 130 13.92 -37.69 -8.74
CA TYR A 130 14.57 -37.16 -7.54
C TYR A 130 13.75 -36.01 -6.95
N SER A 131 13.99 -35.67 -5.68
CA SER A 131 13.31 -34.56 -5.01
C SER A 131 13.68 -33.23 -5.65
N ALA A 132 12.70 -32.39 -5.95
CA ALA A 132 12.90 -31.05 -6.51
C ALA A 132 12.01 -30.04 -5.78
N THR A 133 12.10 -30.05 -4.45
CA THR A 133 11.27 -29.26 -3.55
C THR A 133 11.76 -27.82 -3.38
N SER A 134 13.02 -27.53 -3.72
CA SER A 134 13.60 -26.18 -3.65
C SER A 134 14.63 -25.95 -4.77
N GLY A 135 15.10 -24.72 -4.92
CA GLY A 135 16.22 -24.38 -5.80
C GLY A 135 15.88 -24.22 -7.30
N PHE A 136 14.61 -23.96 -7.64
CA PHE A 136 14.26 -23.42 -8.95
C PHE A 136 12.95 -22.63 -8.91
N GLU A 137 12.91 -21.53 -9.66
CA GLU A 137 11.68 -20.81 -10.01
C GLU A 137 11.70 -20.56 -11.53
N TRP A 138 10.73 -21.13 -12.25
CA TRP A 138 10.63 -20.97 -13.69
C TRP A 138 9.42 -20.16 -14.07
N ARG A 139 9.58 -19.27 -15.04
CA ARG A 139 8.57 -18.30 -15.42
C ARG A 139 8.15 -18.50 -16.87
N SER A 140 6.88 -18.24 -17.16
CA SER A 140 6.38 -18.06 -18.52
C SER A 140 5.34 -16.97 -18.51
N ILE A 141 5.51 -15.97 -19.37
CA ILE A 141 4.54 -14.89 -19.55
C ILE A 141 3.71 -15.14 -20.82
N ILE A 142 2.40 -14.99 -20.70
CA ILE A 142 1.43 -15.22 -21.77
C ILE A 142 0.64 -13.93 -21.98
N PHE A 143 0.43 -13.58 -23.26
CA PHE A 143 -0.50 -12.55 -23.67
C PHE A 143 -1.68 -13.22 -24.39
N ASN A 144 -2.90 -12.83 -24.05
CA ASN A 144 -4.15 -13.25 -24.69
C ASN A 144 -4.25 -14.78 -24.85
N ALA A 145 -4.39 -15.48 -23.72
CA ALA A 145 -4.55 -16.92 -23.74
C ALA A 145 -5.83 -17.33 -24.49
N GLU A 146 -5.79 -18.48 -25.17
CA GLU A 146 -6.97 -19.07 -25.84
C GLU A 146 -7.45 -20.31 -25.06
N ASP A 147 -8.77 -20.57 -25.06
CA ASP A 147 -9.35 -21.77 -24.45
C ASP A 147 -8.74 -23.06 -25.03
N GLY A 148 -8.16 -23.89 -24.16
CA GLY A 148 -7.42 -25.10 -24.54
C GLY A 148 -6.06 -24.83 -25.21
N GLY A 149 -5.56 -23.60 -25.12
CA GLY A 149 -4.20 -23.21 -25.46
C GLY A 149 -3.17 -24.00 -24.65
N ARG A 150 -1.96 -24.16 -25.21
CA ARG A 150 -0.86 -24.88 -24.57
C ARG A 150 0.21 -23.91 -24.13
N HIS A 151 0.63 -24.02 -22.87
CA HIS A 151 1.62 -23.11 -22.30
C HIS A 151 2.68 -23.86 -21.50
N ASN A 152 3.95 -23.71 -21.87
CA ASN A 152 5.04 -24.38 -21.19
C ASN A 152 5.73 -23.43 -20.20
N VAL A 153 6.03 -23.93 -19.01
CA VAL A 153 6.80 -23.20 -17.99
C VAL A 153 8.11 -23.95 -17.77
N ASN A 154 9.23 -23.36 -18.19
CA ASN A 154 10.54 -24.01 -18.09
C ASN A 154 11.69 -23.01 -18.10
N ALA A 155 12.91 -23.53 -17.92
CA ALA A 155 14.12 -22.74 -17.93
C ALA A 155 14.27 -21.79 -19.14
N ILE A 156 13.84 -22.19 -20.35
CA ILE A 156 13.94 -21.35 -21.56
C ILE A 156 12.90 -20.23 -21.52
N THR A 157 11.65 -20.51 -21.12
CA THR A 157 10.61 -19.47 -21.03
C THR A 157 10.95 -18.42 -19.98
N THR A 158 11.70 -18.77 -18.93
CA THR A 158 12.18 -17.82 -17.92
C THR A 158 13.06 -16.73 -18.53
N LEU A 159 13.94 -17.07 -19.48
CA LEU A 159 14.79 -16.09 -20.16
C LEU A 159 13.96 -15.11 -20.98
N ALA A 160 12.92 -15.59 -21.67
CA ALA A 160 12.04 -14.74 -22.45
C ALA A 160 11.21 -13.82 -21.55
N ALA A 161 10.67 -14.33 -20.44
CA ALA A 161 9.94 -13.52 -19.47
C ALA A 161 10.82 -12.43 -18.85
N ALA A 162 12.05 -12.75 -18.45
CA ALA A 162 12.99 -11.76 -17.90
C ALA A 162 13.31 -10.65 -18.91
N PHE A 163 13.51 -11.01 -20.18
CA PHE A 163 13.79 -10.02 -21.23
C PHE A 163 12.57 -9.16 -21.60
N ALA A 164 11.37 -9.76 -21.64
CA ALA A 164 10.13 -9.04 -21.89
C ALA A 164 9.81 -8.00 -20.81
N TYR A 165 10.19 -8.28 -19.56
CA TYR A 165 10.01 -7.36 -18.45
C TYR A 165 11.00 -6.19 -18.50
N GLU A 166 12.29 -6.48 -18.69
CA GLU A 166 13.34 -5.46 -18.52
C GLU A 166 13.31 -4.40 -19.63
N TYR A 167 12.96 -4.76 -20.87
CA TYR A 167 13.19 -3.91 -22.05
C TYR A 167 11.97 -3.77 -22.96
N ASP A 168 11.88 -2.61 -23.65
CA ASP A 168 11.03 -2.46 -24.84
C ASP A 168 11.71 -3.23 -25.98
N VAL A 169 11.19 -4.43 -26.25
CA VAL A 169 11.73 -5.36 -27.24
C VAL A 169 11.49 -4.84 -28.66
N LYS A 170 10.46 -4.02 -28.87
CA LYS A 170 10.12 -3.47 -30.19
C LYS A 170 11.05 -2.35 -30.61
N SER A 171 11.54 -1.55 -29.65
CA SER A 171 12.50 -0.46 -29.86
C SER A 171 13.87 -0.92 -30.41
N ASN A 172 14.12 -2.24 -30.44
CA ASN A 172 15.41 -2.89 -30.67
C ASN A 172 16.03 -2.65 -32.07
N ASP A 173 16.63 -1.47 -32.26
CA ASP A 173 17.86 -1.33 -33.03
C ASP A 173 19.00 -1.81 -32.10
N LEU A 174 19.80 -2.81 -32.51
CA LEU A 174 20.88 -3.53 -31.78
C LEU A 174 21.99 -2.66 -31.10
N ILE A 175 21.78 -1.36 -30.92
CA ILE A 175 22.71 -0.35 -30.43
C ILE A 175 22.06 0.55 -29.34
N ASN A 176 20.73 0.60 -29.20
CA ASN A 176 20.01 1.39 -28.20
C ASN A 176 18.69 0.70 -27.82
N ILE A 177 18.70 -0.19 -26.82
CA ILE A 177 17.48 -0.75 -26.23
C ILE A 177 17.05 0.13 -25.04
N GLU A 178 15.76 0.44 -24.96
CA GLU A 178 15.18 1.24 -23.89
C GLU A 178 14.66 0.33 -22.76
N TYR A 179 15.00 0.69 -21.51
CA TYR A 179 14.54 -0.02 -20.31
C TYR A 179 13.05 0.24 -20.08
N ASN A 180 12.29 -0.81 -19.81
CA ASN A 180 10.85 -0.76 -19.63
C ASN A 180 10.42 -1.13 -18.20
N ALA A 181 10.99 -2.21 -17.63
CA ALA A 181 10.66 -2.76 -16.30
C ALA A 181 9.14 -2.97 -16.09
N VAL A 182 8.47 -3.47 -17.12
CA VAL A 182 7.02 -3.75 -17.16
C VAL A 182 6.73 -4.72 -18.29
N PHE A 183 5.70 -5.56 -18.10
CA PHE A 183 5.21 -6.39 -19.20
C PHE A 183 4.22 -5.61 -20.08
N THR A 184 4.47 -5.64 -21.39
CA THR A 184 3.54 -5.11 -22.39
C THR A 184 3.16 -6.21 -23.39
N PRO A 185 1.99 -6.11 -24.06
CA PRO A 185 1.56 -7.10 -25.05
C PRO A 185 2.60 -7.39 -26.13
N TYR A 186 3.28 -6.35 -26.64
CA TYR A 186 4.30 -6.50 -27.67
C TYR A 186 5.58 -7.14 -27.15
N ASP A 187 6.06 -6.73 -25.98
CA ASP A 187 7.33 -7.23 -25.44
C ASP A 187 7.24 -8.73 -25.14
N ILE A 188 6.09 -9.19 -24.63
CA ILE A 188 5.79 -10.60 -24.37
C ILE A 188 5.97 -11.44 -25.65
N VAL A 189 5.24 -11.11 -26.71
CA VAL A 189 5.25 -11.93 -27.94
C VAL A 189 6.58 -11.81 -28.69
N LEU A 190 7.22 -10.64 -28.68
CA LEU A 190 8.50 -10.42 -29.33
C LEU A 190 9.64 -11.14 -28.62
N ALA A 191 9.71 -11.10 -27.28
CA ALA A 191 10.74 -11.81 -26.52
C ALA A 191 10.65 -13.33 -26.74
N ASN A 192 9.44 -13.89 -26.69
CA ASN A 192 9.17 -15.30 -26.97
C ASN A 192 9.63 -15.68 -28.40
N SER A 193 9.31 -14.85 -29.40
CA SER A 193 9.73 -15.07 -30.79
C SER A 193 11.26 -14.99 -30.96
N GLN A 194 11.91 -13.97 -30.36
CA GLN A 194 13.35 -13.77 -30.44
C GLN A 194 14.11 -14.97 -29.87
N LEU A 195 13.76 -15.41 -28.66
CA LEU A 195 14.42 -16.55 -28.02
C LEU A 195 14.17 -17.85 -28.79
N SER A 196 12.96 -18.05 -29.31
CA SER A 196 12.65 -19.19 -30.21
C SER A 196 13.62 -19.25 -31.38
N LYS A 197 13.88 -18.12 -32.04
CA LYS A 197 14.80 -18.02 -33.18
C LYS A 197 16.26 -18.25 -32.79
N ILE A 198 16.70 -17.71 -31.65
CA ILE A 198 18.05 -17.91 -31.11
C ILE A 198 18.33 -19.40 -30.91
N LEU A 199 17.36 -20.14 -30.36
CA LEU A 199 17.49 -21.56 -30.05
C LEU A 199 17.09 -22.49 -31.22
N GLY A 200 16.59 -21.92 -32.32
CA GLY A 200 16.07 -22.65 -33.49
C GLY A 200 14.84 -23.50 -33.17
N LEU A 201 14.00 -23.02 -32.27
CA LEU A 201 12.68 -23.56 -31.94
C LEU A 201 11.59 -22.81 -32.72
N THR A 202 10.40 -23.42 -32.85
CA THR A 202 9.26 -22.78 -33.51
C THR A 202 8.57 -21.80 -32.56
N ASP A 203 8.25 -22.25 -31.35
CA ASP A 203 7.62 -21.47 -30.29
C ASP A 203 8.09 -22.03 -28.94
N VAL A 204 8.57 -21.18 -28.02
CA VAL A 204 9.02 -21.61 -26.70
C VAL A 204 7.87 -21.78 -25.70
N VAL A 205 6.76 -21.08 -25.88
CA VAL A 205 5.60 -21.15 -24.97
C VAL A 205 4.59 -22.17 -25.48
N GLY A 206 4.24 -22.15 -26.77
CA GLY A 206 3.18 -22.98 -27.35
C GLY A 206 3.56 -24.44 -27.67
N ASP A 207 4.83 -24.72 -28.02
CA ASP A 207 5.25 -26.09 -28.39
C ASP A 207 5.66 -26.93 -27.19
N LEU A 208 4.96 -28.05 -27.00
CA LEU A 208 5.26 -29.03 -25.94
C LEU A 208 6.63 -29.72 -26.13
N PRO A 209 7.63 -29.55 -25.24
CA PRO A 209 8.89 -30.27 -25.29
C PRO A 209 8.72 -31.76 -24.98
N ALA A 210 9.40 -32.65 -25.70
CA ALA A 210 9.28 -34.09 -25.48
C ALA A 210 10.01 -34.54 -24.20
N ASN A 211 9.35 -35.40 -23.41
CA ASN A 211 10.03 -36.17 -22.36
C ASN A 211 11.01 -37.17 -22.99
N LEU A 212 12.31 -36.96 -22.79
CA LEU A 212 13.36 -37.76 -23.40
C LEU A 212 13.35 -39.22 -22.92
N THR A 213 12.82 -39.46 -21.71
CA THR A 213 12.71 -40.80 -21.11
C THR A 213 11.59 -41.63 -21.76
N SER A 214 10.64 -40.96 -22.43
CA SER A 214 9.42 -41.54 -23.02
C SER A 214 9.35 -41.36 -24.54
N LEU A 215 10.50 -41.15 -25.21
CA LEU A 215 10.54 -40.92 -26.67
C LEU A 215 9.92 -42.06 -27.49
N ASP A 216 10.09 -43.33 -27.08
CA ASP A 216 9.48 -44.47 -27.78
C ASP A 216 7.94 -44.43 -27.78
N SER A 217 7.31 -43.61 -26.93
CA SER A 217 5.86 -43.37 -26.90
C SER A 217 5.41 -42.08 -27.59
N LEU A 218 6.35 -41.29 -28.14
CA LEU A 218 6.03 -40.02 -28.81
C LEU A 218 5.18 -40.24 -30.06
N SER A 219 4.13 -39.43 -30.23
CA SER A 219 3.30 -39.47 -31.44
C SER A 219 4.08 -38.95 -32.66
N THR A 220 4.53 -39.86 -33.52
CA THR A 220 5.25 -39.53 -34.77
C THR A 220 4.35 -38.97 -35.87
N SER A 221 3.03 -38.92 -35.63
CA SER A 221 2.03 -38.41 -36.58
C SER A 221 1.87 -36.89 -36.54
N TYR A 222 2.38 -36.23 -35.48
CA TYR A 222 2.40 -34.78 -35.35
C TYR A 222 3.54 -34.18 -36.19
N ALA A 223 3.23 -33.14 -36.99
CA ALA A 223 4.21 -32.51 -37.87
C ALA A 223 5.37 -31.84 -37.11
N GLY A 224 5.10 -31.37 -35.88
CA GLY A 224 6.11 -30.77 -35.00
C GLY A 224 6.88 -31.76 -34.14
N ALA A 225 6.71 -33.09 -34.29
CA ALA A 225 7.36 -34.08 -33.42
C ALA A 225 8.90 -33.98 -33.40
N GLN A 226 9.53 -33.58 -34.51
CA GLN A 226 10.97 -33.28 -34.55
C GLN A 226 11.33 -32.07 -33.68
N ASN A 227 10.50 -31.00 -33.70
CA ASN A 227 10.71 -29.82 -32.87
C ASN A 227 10.56 -30.17 -31.38
N GLN A 228 9.56 -30.98 -31.01
CA GLN A 228 9.37 -31.43 -29.62
C GLN A 228 10.60 -32.18 -29.09
N ILE A 229 11.20 -33.08 -29.90
CA ILE A 229 12.44 -33.80 -29.55
C ILE A 229 13.60 -32.82 -29.37
N ARG A 230 13.75 -31.87 -30.30
CA ARG A 230 14.81 -30.85 -30.23
C ARG A 230 14.64 -30.00 -28.96
N TYR A 231 13.43 -29.53 -28.67
CA TYR A 231 13.14 -28.73 -27.48
C TYR A 231 13.43 -29.51 -26.19
N GLY A 232 12.93 -30.75 -26.08
CA GLY A 232 13.26 -31.63 -24.96
C GLY A 232 14.77 -31.88 -24.80
N ALA A 233 15.51 -31.99 -25.90
CA ALA A 233 16.96 -32.17 -25.88
C ALA A 233 17.71 -30.92 -25.36
N LEU A 234 17.26 -29.72 -25.73
CA LEU A 234 17.81 -28.47 -25.19
C LEU A 234 17.55 -28.36 -23.69
N LEU A 235 16.33 -28.63 -23.22
CA LEU A 235 16.01 -28.64 -21.79
C LEU A 235 16.79 -29.71 -21.02
N GLY A 236 17.00 -30.89 -21.62
CA GLY A 236 17.90 -31.90 -21.06
C GLY A 236 19.35 -31.43 -20.97
N GLY A 237 19.84 -30.68 -21.97
CA GLY A 237 21.15 -30.05 -21.92
C GLY A 237 21.26 -29.02 -20.80
N ILE A 238 20.23 -28.19 -20.61
CA ILE A 238 20.15 -27.23 -19.51
C ILE A 238 20.11 -27.94 -18.15
N GLN A 239 19.36 -29.04 -18.01
CA GLN A 239 19.36 -29.84 -16.77
C GLN A 239 20.78 -30.32 -16.42
N GLN A 240 21.56 -30.76 -17.41
CA GLN A 240 22.94 -31.18 -17.15
C GLN A 240 23.79 -30.01 -16.65
N LEU A 241 23.71 -28.85 -17.31
CA LEU A 241 24.49 -27.67 -16.93
C LEU A 241 24.08 -27.13 -15.55
N ALA A 242 22.79 -27.14 -15.23
CA ALA A 242 22.28 -26.76 -13.92
C ALA A 242 22.82 -27.68 -12.81
N LEU A 243 22.83 -29.00 -13.03
CA LEU A 243 23.38 -29.96 -12.06
C LEU A 243 24.91 -29.81 -11.90
N GLU A 244 25.63 -29.51 -12.99
CA GLU A 244 27.06 -29.23 -12.96
C GLU A 244 27.37 -27.93 -12.19
N HIS A 245 26.53 -26.91 -12.34
CA HIS A 245 26.61 -25.66 -11.60
C HIS A 245 26.33 -25.87 -10.10
N GLN A 246 25.22 -26.55 -9.77
CA GLN A 246 24.83 -26.86 -8.39
C GLN A 246 25.91 -27.64 -7.63
N ALA A 247 26.58 -28.61 -8.29
CA ALA A 247 27.68 -29.35 -7.69
C ALA A 247 28.94 -28.50 -7.40
N GLY A 248 29.01 -27.29 -7.97
CA GLY A 248 30.12 -26.34 -7.83
C GLY A 248 29.87 -25.22 -6.81
N LEU A 249 28.64 -25.05 -6.31
CA LEU A 249 28.29 -24.02 -5.34
C LEU A 249 29.03 -24.24 -4.02
N ILE A 250 29.49 -23.14 -3.41
CA ILE A 250 30.28 -23.16 -2.16
C ILE A 250 29.52 -22.43 -1.05
N ASP A 251 28.72 -21.43 -1.42
CA ASP A 251 27.91 -20.61 -0.52
C ASP A 251 26.42 -20.82 -0.78
N ALA A 252 25.59 -20.63 0.24
CA ALA A 252 24.14 -20.77 0.13
C ALA A 252 23.49 -19.57 -0.60
N THR A 253 24.23 -18.45 -0.73
CA THR A 253 23.80 -17.21 -1.39
C THR A 253 24.10 -17.18 -2.89
N ASP A 254 24.68 -18.24 -3.47
CA ASP A 254 24.95 -18.28 -4.91
C ASP A 254 23.62 -18.50 -5.68
N ASP A 255 23.31 -17.64 -6.66
CA ASP A 255 22.10 -17.73 -7.49
C ASP A 255 21.93 -19.11 -8.13
N ASP A 256 20.69 -19.57 -8.31
CA ASP A 256 20.45 -20.75 -9.12
C ASP A 256 20.86 -20.51 -10.59
N PHE A 257 21.22 -21.61 -11.27
CA PHE A 257 21.77 -21.53 -12.62
C PHE A 257 20.88 -20.76 -13.61
N ILE A 258 19.56 -20.89 -13.52
CA ILE A 258 18.65 -20.21 -14.46
C ILE A 258 18.47 -18.74 -14.12
N THR A 259 18.44 -18.38 -12.84
CA THR A 259 18.46 -16.97 -12.41
C THR A 259 19.70 -16.26 -12.93
N GLN A 260 20.89 -16.86 -12.76
CA GLN A 260 22.13 -16.30 -13.32
C GLN A 260 22.06 -16.15 -14.84
N VAL A 261 21.58 -17.18 -15.56
CA VAL A 261 21.51 -17.16 -17.03
C VAL A 261 20.49 -16.13 -17.54
N ALA A 262 19.36 -15.96 -16.84
CA ALA A 262 18.36 -14.96 -17.19
C ALA A 262 18.92 -13.54 -17.02
N ALA A 263 19.58 -13.25 -15.89
CA ALA A 263 20.24 -11.98 -15.65
C ALA A 263 21.33 -11.68 -16.71
N GLU A 264 22.14 -12.67 -17.07
CA GLU A 264 23.13 -12.54 -18.14
C GLU A 264 22.49 -12.30 -19.51
N TYR A 265 21.39 -12.98 -19.84
CA TYR A 265 20.66 -12.81 -21.10
C TYR A 265 20.05 -11.42 -21.24
N VAL A 266 19.48 -10.90 -20.14
CA VAL A 266 18.97 -9.53 -20.03
C VAL A 266 20.12 -8.53 -20.19
N ALA A 267 21.18 -8.64 -19.39
CA ALA A 267 22.37 -7.78 -19.50
C ALA A 267 23.03 -7.84 -20.89
N ASP A 268 22.82 -8.94 -21.61
CA ASP A 268 23.27 -9.11 -22.97
C ASP A 268 22.27 -8.67 -24.06
N GLU A 269 21.25 -7.90 -23.71
CA GLU A 269 20.27 -7.29 -24.62
C GLU A 269 19.42 -8.34 -25.36
N GLY A 270 19.07 -9.43 -24.65
CA GLY A 270 18.28 -10.52 -25.19
C GLY A 270 19.03 -11.37 -26.23
N GLN A 271 20.36 -11.42 -26.14
CA GLN A 271 21.20 -12.23 -27.03
C GLN A 271 22.04 -13.23 -26.23
N LEU A 272 22.42 -14.33 -26.88
CA LEU A 272 23.35 -15.31 -26.29
C LEU A 272 24.69 -15.27 -26.99
N TYR A 273 25.76 -15.48 -26.23
CA TYR A 273 27.07 -15.68 -26.81
C TYR A 273 27.16 -17.06 -27.47
N TYR A 274 27.75 -17.11 -28.67
CA TYR A 274 28.12 -18.40 -29.26
C TYR A 274 29.15 -19.12 -28.40
N ARG A 275 30.13 -18.34 -27.92
CA ARG A 275 31.28 -18.74 -27.09
C ARG A 275 31.83 -17.52 -26.34
N THR A 276 32.48 -17.73 -25.21
CA THR A 276 33.11 -16.68 -24.41
C THR A 276 34.57 -17.00 -24.08
N GLU A 277 35.42 -15.96 -24.02
CA GLU A 277 36.82 -16.03 -23.58
C GLU A 277 37.22 -14.85 -22.68
N LEU A 278 36.62 -13.66 -22.88
CA LEU A 278 36.92 -12.45 -22.10
C LEU A 278 36.07 -12.35 -20.84
N GLU A 279 34.75 -12.47 -21.00
CA GLU A 279 33.77 -12.43 -19.92
C GLU A 279 32.99 -13.74 -19.98
N SER A 280 33.13 -14.57 -18.95
CA SER A 280 32.50 -15.88 -18.94
C SER A 280 31.00 -15.71 -18.73
N ARG A 281 30.20 -16.35 -19.60
CA ARG A 281 28.77 -16.52 -19.42
C ARG A 281 28.49 -17.94 -18.95
N ALA A 282 27.52 -18.09 -18.06
CA ALA A 282 27.06 -19.37 -17.54
C ALA A 282 26.52 -20.27 -18.66
N LEU A 283 25.83 -19.67 -19.65
CA LEU A 283 25.31 -20.38 -20.83
C LEU A 283 25.87 -19.79 -22.13
N THR A 284 26.34 -20.67 -23.02
CA THR A 284 26.72 -20.33 -24.41
C THR A 284 26.09 -21.31 -25.37
N LEU A 285 25.81 -20.88 -26.61
CA LEU A 285 25.16 -21.75 -27.60
C LEU A 285 25.99 -22.98 -27.96
N GLU A 286 27.33 -22.86 -28.07
CA GLU A 286 28.19 -24.04 -28.32
C GLU A 286 28.03 -25.08 -27.20
N THR A 287 28.04 -24.63 -25.95
CA THR A 287 27.95 -25.51 -24.78
C THR A 287 26.58 -26.16 -24.70
N LEU A 288 25.50 -25.39 -24.87
CA LEU A 288 24.13 -25.90 -24.87
C LEU A 288 23.92 -26.95 -25.98
N TYR A 289 24.25 -26.60 -27.23
CA TYR A 289 24.06 -27.52 -28.36
C TYR A 289 24.93 -28.77 -28.27
N SER A 290 26.16 -28.65 -27.74
CA SER A 290 27.02 -29.82 -27.50
C SER A 290 26.42 -30.77 -26.48
N THR A 291 25.96 -30.23 -25.35
CA THR A 291 25.40 -31.00 -24.24
C THR A 291 24.08 -31.67 -24.65
N ALA A 292 23.19 -30.93 -25.31
CA ALA A 292 21.94 -31.46 -25.86
C ALA A 292 22.19 -32.56 -26.90
N TYR A 293 23.14 -32.35 -27.83
CA TYR A 293 23.51 -33.33 -28.85
C TYR A 293 24.06 -34.62 -28.22
N ASP A 294 25.01 -34.51 -27.29
CA ASP A 294 25.67 -35.66 -26.69
C ASP A 294 24.68 -36.50 -25.86
N ASN A 295 23.80 -35.85 -25.09
CA ASN A 295 22.75 -36.54 -24.35
C ASN A 295 21.77 -37.26 -25.30
N LEU A 296 21.23 -36.56 -26.31
CA LEU A 296 20.27 -37.14 -27.25
C LEU A 296 20.91 -38.29 -28.07
N LEU A 297 22.18 -38.18 -28.43
CA LEU A 297 22.92 -39.22 -29.13
C LEU A 297 23.01 -40.48 -28.28
N ALA A 298 23.32 -40.34 -26.99
CA ALA A 298 23.37 -41.45 -26.05
C ALA A 298 21.99 -42.12 -25.87
N ILE A 299 20.90 -41.33 -25.86
CA ILE A 299 19.52 -41.86 -25.79
C ILE A 299 19.17 -42.63 -27.05
N SER A 300 19.58 -42.14 -28.22
CA SER A 300 19.25 -42.72 -29.53
C SER A 300 19.66 -44.19 -29.66
N GLU A 301 20.72 -44.61 -28.97
CA GLU A 301 21.21 -46.00 -28.96
C GLU A 301 20.24 -46.98 -28.28
N SER A 302 19.32 -46.47 -27.46
CA SER A 302 18.38 -47.27 -26.67
C SER A 302 16.94 -47.28 -27.19
N LEU A 303 16.62 -46.49 -28.21
CA LEU A 303 15.27 -46.41 -28.80
C LEU A 303 14.92 -47.68 -29.56
N THR A 304 13.65 -48.07 -29.51
CA THR A 304 13.16 -49.28 -30.16
C THR A 304 12.18 -49.01 -31.30
N ASP A 305 11.51 -47.86 -31.30
CA ASP A 305 10.59 -47.46 -32.38
C ASP A 305 11.36 -46.86 -33.58
N SER A 306 11.15 -47.42 -34.78
CA SER A 306 11.90 -47.01 -35.98
C SER A 306 11.52 -45.63 -36.52
N ASP A 307 10.29 -45.20 -36.30
CA ASP A 307 9.79 -43.90 -36.77
C ASP A 307 10.31 -42.80 -35.83
N VAL A 308 10.32 -43.06 -34.51
CA VAL A 308 10.96 -42.18 -33.52
C VAL A 308 12.47 -42.09 -33.75
N GLN A 309 13.16 -43.21 -34.01
CA GLN A 309 14.59 -43.21 -34.35
C GLN A 309 14.90 -42.32 -35.55
N GLN A 310 14.02 -42.27 -36.55
CA GLN A 310 14.18 -41.39 -37.71
C GLN A 310 14.06 -39.92 -37.30
N LEU A 311 13.06 -39.55 -36.49
CA LEU A 311 12.88 -38.18 -36.00
C LEU A 311 14.04 -37.73 -35.12
N VAL A 312 14.51 -38.58 -34.20
CA VAL A 312 15.69 -38.32 -33.36
C VAL A 312 16.95 -38.16 -34.22
N SER A 313 17.11 -38.95 -35.28
CA SER A 313 18.24 -38.79 -36.21
C SER A 313 18.22 -37.45 -36.94
N LEU A 314 17.03 -36.91 -37.23
CA LEU A 314 16.88 -35.57 -37.83
C LEU A 314 17.20 -34.47 -36.81
N ALA A 315 16.65 -34.55 -35.60
CA ALA A 315 16.95 -33.61 -34.53
C ALA A 315 18.46 -33.58 -34.18
N LEU A 316 19.12 -34.74 -34.14
CA LEU A 316 20.58 -34.84 -33.98
C LEU A 316 21.36 -34.21 -35.12
N ALA A 317 20.86 -34.32 -36.36
CA ALA A 317 21.50 -33.69 -37.50
C ALA A 317 21.44 -32.16 -37.40
N ASP A 318 20.30 -31.61 -36.99
CA ASP A 318 20.12 -30.18 -36.79
C ASP A 318 21.00 -29.65 -35.64
N LEU A 319 20.96 -30.31 -34.48
CA LEU A 319 21.82 -29.96 -33.33
C LEU A 319 23.31 -30.02 -33.67
N ALA A 320 23.74 -30.99 -34.49
CA ALA A 320 25.12 -31.06 -34.95
C ALA A 320 25.50 -29.87 -35.85
N VAL A 321 24.60 -29.43 -36.72
CA VAL A 321 24.81 -28.25 -37.58
C VAL A 321 24.93 -27.00 -36.73
N ASP A 322 24.03 -26.82 -35.77
CA ASP A 322 23.99 -25.63 -34.91
C ASP A 322 25.19 -25.58 -33.97
N ARG A 323 25.56 -26.71 -33.37
CA ARG A 323 26.81 -26.86 -32.59
C ARG A 323 28.04 -26.49 -33.42
N ASP A 324 28.19 -27.10 -34.60
CA ASP A 324 29.37 -26.87 -35.43
C ASP A 324 29.42 -25.41 -35.94
N SER A 325 28.25 -24.80 -36.16
CA SER A 325 28.13 -23.37 -36.51
C SER A 325 28.55 -22.48 -35.33
N ALA A 326 28.05 -22.74 -34.12
CA ALA A 326 28.41 -21.99 -32.91
C ALA A 326 29.92 -22.11 -32.60
N ALA A 327 30.48 -23.31 -32.70
CA ALA A 327 31.91 -23.57 -32.50
C ALA A 327 32.82 -22.83 -33.51
N ALA A 328 32.30 -22.56 -34.71
CA ALA A 328 33.00 -21.87 -35.78
C ALA A 328 32.95 -20.34 -35.67
N GLN A 329 32.09 -19.78 -34.81
CA GLN A 329 32.03 -18.35 -34.56
C GLN A 329 33.27 -17.87 -33.80
N THR A 330 33.53 -16.57 -33.87
CA THR A 330 34.59 -15.97 -33.06
C THR A 330 34.15 -15.97 -31.60
N ALA A 331 35.08 -16.22 -30.66
CA ALA A 331 34.78 -16.05 -29.24
C ALA A 331 34.30 -14.62 -28.95
N ASP A 332 33.47 -14.48 -27.92
CA ASP A 332 32.87 -13.23 -27.49
C ASP A 332 32.02 -12.57 -28.60
N THR A 333 31.40 -13.38 -29.46
CA THR A 333 30.40 -12.93 -30.44
C THR A 333 29.00 -13.30 -29.95
N LYS A 334 28.13 -12.29 -29.83
CA LYS A 334 26.70 -12.46 -29.52
C LYS A 334 25.92 -12.92 -30.76
N THR A 335 24.74 -13.49 -30.54
CA THR A 335 23.73 -13.59 -31.58
C THR A 335 23.25 -12.21 -32.04
N GLU A 336 22.64 -12.16 -33.23
CA GLU A 336 22.01 -10.95 -33.80
C GLU A 336 20.59 -11.30 -34.27
N MET A 337 19.91 -12.19 -33.56
CA MET A 337 18.56 -12.62 -33.94
C MET A 337 17.53 -11.67 -33.35
N LEU A 338 16.67 -11.17 -34.22
CA LEU A 338 15.52 -10.35 -33.85
C LEU A 338 14.25 -11.20 -33.88
N ALA A 339 13.22 -10.76 -33.16
CA ALA A 339 11.88 -11.32 -33.22
C ALA A 339 11.31 -11.33 -34.65
N ASP A 340 10.24 -12.08 -34.86
CA ASP A 340 9.42 -11.95 -36.06
C ASP A 340 8.55 -10.67 -35.99
N ASP A 341 8.01 -10.28 -37.15
CA ASP A 341 7.10 -9.14 -37.23
C ASP A 341 5.80 -9.41 -36.47
N LEU A 342 5.25 -8.41 -35.77
CA LEU A 342 4.02 -8.54 -34.99
C LEU A 342 2.85 -9.11 -35.81
N THR A 343 2.78 -8.82 -37.11
CA THR A 343 1.76 -9.39 -38.03
C THR A 343 1.87 -10.90 -38.27
N LEU A 344 2.95 -11.52 -37.81
CA LEU A 344 3.15 -12.97 -37.82
C LEU A 344 2.92 -13.60 -36.44
N LEU A 345 2.92 -12.79 -35.38
CA LEU A 345 2.83 -13.23 -33.99
C LEU A 345 1.42 -13.03 -33.40
N LEU A 346 0.71 -12.03 -33.89
CA LEU A 346 -0.64 -11.65 -33.48
C LEU A 346 -1.61 -11.81 -34.66
N THR A 347 -2.87 -12.06 -34.35
CA THR A 347 -3.99 -12.06 -35.30
C THR A 347 -4.33 -10.64 -35.77
N ASP A 348 -5.06 -10.54 -36.89
CA ASP A 348 -5.50 -9.24 -37.42
C ASP A 348 -6.41 -8.50 -36.43
N ASP A 349 -7.21 -9.24 -35.64
CA ASP A 349 -8.13 -8.69 -34.64
C ASP A 349 -7.33 -8.15 -33.43
N GLU A 350 -6.41 -8.95 -32.86
CA GLU A 350 -5.53 -8.48 -31.76
C GLU A 350 -4.70 -7.25 -32.12
N ILE A 351 -4.17 -7.19 -33.34
CA ILE A 351 -3.42 -6.01 -33.81
C ILE A 351 -4.34 -4.79 -33.89
N SER A 352 -5.59 -4.97 -34.34
CA SER A 352 -6.58 -3.89 -34.40
C SER A 352 -6.91 -3.37 -33.01
N ASP A 353 -7.13 -4.26 -32.05
CA ASP A 353 -7.52 -3.89 -30.68
C ASP A 353 -6.36 -3.21 -29.93
N ILE A 354 -5.14 -3.74 -30.04
CA ILE A 354 -3.94 -3.09 -29.50
C ILE A 354 -3.70 -1.73 -30.17
N SER A 355 -3.92 -1.61 -31.49
CA SER A 355 -3.76 -0.33 -32.19
C SER A 355 -4.78 0.70 -31.73
N LEU A 356 -6.01 0.28 -31.48
CA LEU A 356 -7.06 1.16 -30.94
C LEU A 356 -6.73 1.61 -29.52
N GLY A 357 -6.36 0.70 -28.63
CA GLY A 357 -5.92 1.04 -27.27
C GLY A 357 -4.76 2.04 -27.28
N LEU A 358 -3.75 1.80 -28.12
CA LEU A 358 -2.62 2.70 -28.31
C LEU A 358 -3.03 4.09 -28.86
N GLU A 359 -3.92 4.15 -29.84
CA GLU A 359 -4.45 5.42 -30.37
C GLU A 359 -5.16 6.20 -29.26
N LYS A 360 -6.01 5.52 -28.47
CA LYS A 360 -6.70 6.11 -27.32
C LYS A 360 -5.72 6.62 -26.26
N THR A 361 -4.71 5.84 -25.87
CA THR A 361 -3.68 6.29 -24.92
C THR A 361 -2.91 7.52 -25.42
N LYS A 362 -2.61 7.60 -26.72
CA LYS A 362 -1.95 8.79 -27.31
C LYS A 362 -2.84 10.03 -27.31
N LEU A 363 -4.12 9.86 -27.69
CA LEU A 363 -5.10 10.94 -27.64
C LEU A 363 -5.28 11.43 -26.21
N PHE A 364 -5.24 10.53 -25.23
CA PHE A 364 -5.27 10.89 -23.83
C PHE A 364 -4.07 11.71 -23.37
N VAL A 365 -2.84 11.30 -23.67
CA VAL A 365 -1.66 12.10 -23.30
C VAL A 365 -1.73 13.50 -23.93
N ALA A 366 -2.27 13.61 -25.15
CA ALA A 366 -2.57 14.90 -25.75
C ALA A 366 -3.65 15.68 -24.96
N SER A 367 -4.71 15.02 -24.52
CA SER A 367 -5.75 15.61 -23.65
C SER A 367 -5.20 16.08 -22.31
N ILE A 368 -4.36 15.28 -21.62
CA ILE A 368 -3.67 15.67 -20.37
C ILE A 368 -2.90 16.97 -20.56
N ASN A 369 -2.15 17.09 -21.65
CA ASN A 369 -1.35 18.30 -21.90
C ASN A 369 -2.21 19.55 -22.09
N GLU A 370 -3.48 19.39 -22.43
CA GLU A 370 -4.48 20.45 -22.53
C GLU A 370 -5.45 20.47 -21.33
N PHE A 371 -5.32 19.54 -20.38
CA PHE A 371 -6.30 19.30 -19.31
C PHE A 371 -6.49 20.52 -18.42
N GLN A 372 -5.42 21.24 -18.07
CA GLN A 372 -5.57 22.48 -17.30
C GLN A 372 -6.48 23.52 -18.00
N ALA A 373 -6.45 23.56 -19.33
CA ALA A 373 -7.28 24.47 -20.11
C ALA A 373 -8.72 23.96 -20.31
N ASN A 374 -8.92 22.64 -20.26
CA ASN A 374 -10.19 21.99 -20.59
C ASN A 374 -10.93 21.40 -19.36
N PHE A 375 -10.32 21.42 -18.17
CA PHE A 375 -10.93 20.94 -16.93
C PHE A 375 -12.08 21.83 -16.45
N TRP A 376 -11.94 23.14 -16.67
CA TRP A 376 -12.93 24.14 -16.31
C TRP A 376 -13.83 24.42 -17.52
N GLU A 377 -15.12 24.63 -17.28
CA GLU A 377 -15.97 25.26 -18.30
C GLU A 377 -15.45 26.65 -18.67
N ASP A 378 -15.75 27.09 -19.89
CA ASP A 378 -15.45 28.45 -20.35
C ASP A 378 -15.98 29.48 -19.32
N ASP A 379 -15.19 30.52 -19.06
CA ASP A 379 -15.46 31.61 -18.11
C ASP A 379 -15.43 31.21 -16.61
N TYR A 380 -15.57 29.92 -16.22
CA TYR A 380 -15.51 29.48 -14.81
C TYR A 380 -14.14 29.77 -14.15
N LYS A 381 -13.05 29.54 -14.89
CA LYS A 381 -11.70 29.66 -14.35
C LYS A 381 -11.39 31.08 -13.84
N ASP A 382 -11.82 32.09 -14.57
CA ASP A 382 -11.55 33.48 -14.20
C ASP A 382 -12.31 33.85 -12.91
N GLU A 383 -13.53 33.32 -12.72
CA GLU A 383 -14.34 33.54 -11.52
C GLU A 383 -13.78 32.83 -10.28
N ILE A 384 -13.40 31.54 -10.39
CA ILE A 384 -12.82 30.82 -9.24
C ILE A 384 -11.45 31.39 -8.82
N ASP A 385 -10.63 31.85 -9.77
CA ASP A 385 -9.34 32.50 -9.46
C ASP A 385 -9.57 33.86 -8.76
N ALA A 386 -10.61 34.62 -9.14
CA ALA A 386 -11.00 35.86 -8.49
C ALA A 386 -11.54 35.63 -7.08
N TYR A 387 -12.44 34.65 -6.92
CA TYR A 387 -13.00 34.24 -5.64
C TYR A 387 -11.91 33.76 -4.67
N LYS A 388 -10.96 32.93 -5.15
CA LYS A 388 -9.78 32.53 -4.38
C LYS A 388 -8.96 33.73 -3.89
N THR A 389 -8.67 34.67 -4.78
CA THR A 389 -7.90 35.88 -4.45
C THR A 389 -8.61 36.71 -3.38
N LEU A 390 -9.93 36.82 -3.46
CA LEU A 390 -10.74 37.53 -2.46
C LEU A 390 -10.64 36.86 -1.08
N LEU A 391 -10.77 35.53 -1.00
CA LEU A 391 -10.62 34.80 0.25
C LEU A 391 -9.21 34.94 0.86
N GLU A 392 -8.17 34.87 0.03
CA GLU A 392 -6.78 35.08 0.46
C GLU A 392 -6.56 36.49 1.02
N GLU A 393 -7.02 37.53 0.31
CA GLU A 393 -6.91 38.92 0.76
C GLU A 393 -7.64 39.16 2.09
N LEU A 394 -8.84 38.58 2.26
CA LEU A 394 -9.61 38.65 3.52
C LEU A 394 -8.92 37.92 4.67
N SER A 395 -8.40 36.71 4.42
CA SER A 395 -7.63 35.96 5.40
C SER A 395 -6.44 36.80 5.90
N ASP A 396 -5.65 37.33 4.97
CA ASP A 396 -4.46 38.12 5.28
C ASP A 396 -4.78 39.42 6.04
N GLU A 397 -5.87 40.10 5.69
CA GLU A 397 -6.34 41.30 6.37
C GLU A 397 -6.79 41.02 7.81
N HIS A 398 -7.53 39.94 8.02
CA HIS A 398 -8.24 39.68 9.28
C HIS A 398 -7.55 38.69 10.22
N ARG A 399 -6.53 37.93 9.79
CA ARG A 399 -5.82 36.90 10.58
C ARG A 399 -5.41 37.39 11.99
N ALA A 400 -4.77 38.54 12.09
CA ALA A 400 -4.33 39.09 13.38
C ALA A 400 -5.51 39.54 14.28
N THR A 401 -6.60 39.98 13.66
CA THR A 401 -7.81 40.42 14.37
C THR A 401 -8.60 39.22 14.88
N LEU A 402 -8.68 38.14 14.09
CA LEU A 402 -9.30 36.88 14.48
C LEU A 402 -8.56 36.23 15.66
N ASP A 403 -7.22 36.15 15.62
CA ASP A 403 -6.41 35.69 16.76
C ASP A 403 -6.72 36.48 18.03
N ALA A 404 -6.87 37.80 17.91
CA ALA A 404 -7.23 38.66 19.02
C ALA A 404 -8.67 38.41 19.52
N LEU A 405 -9.64 38.08 18.66
CA LEU A 405 -11.00 37.70 19.07
C LEU A 405 -11.01 36.35 19.80
N VAL A 406 -10.26 35.36 19.34
CA VAL A 406 -10.09 34.05 20.01
C VAL A 406 -9.48 34.25 21.40
N GLN A 407 -8.48 35.12 21.52
CA GLN A 407 -7.88 35.48 22.82
C GLN A 407 -8.91 36.14 23.75
N ASP A 408 -9.74 37.05 23.26
CA ASP A 408 -10.81 37.68 24.06
C ASP A 408 -11.82 36.63 24.55
N PHE A 409 -12.23 35.69 23.71
CA PHE A 409 -13.14 34.60 24.07
C PHE A 409 -12.58 33.74 25.22
N VAL A 410 -11.32 33.31 25.13
CA VAL A 410 -10.64 32.52 26.17
C VAL A 410 -10.40 33.35 27.44
N LEU A 411 -10.10 34.65 27.32
CA LEU A 411 -9.91 35.54 28.48
C LEU A 411 -11.21 35.80 29.23
N ILE A 412 -12.35 35.91 28.53
CA ILE A 412 -13.69 36.04 29.14
C ILE A 412 -14.01 34.80 29.98
N GLN A 413 -13.72 33.61 29.44
CA GLN A 413 -13.84 32.34 30.15
C GLN A 413 -12.96 32.31 31.42
N ASP A 414 -11.68 32.64 31.32
CA ASP A 414 -10.76 32.62 32.48
C ASP A 414 -11.21 33.65 33.53
N TYR A 415 -11.69 34.82 33.10
CA TYR A 415 -12.26 35.81 34.03
C TYR A 415 -13.50 35.26 34.78
N TYR A 416 -14.39 34.53 34.09
CA TYR A 416 -15.54 33.91 34.73
C TYR A 416 -15.12 32.86 35.77
N VAL A 417 -14.22 31.95 35.40
CA VAL A 417 -13.76 30.85 36.26
C VAL A 417 -12.91 31.34 37.42
N SER A 418 -11.85 32.10 37.13
CA SER A 418 -10.85 32.51 38.12
C SER A 418 -11.35 33.64 39.03
N CYS A 419 -12.00 34.65 38.44
CA CYS A 419 -12.43 35.85 39.15
C CYS A 419 -13.90 35.79 39.61
N SER A 420 -14.87 35.53 38.72
CA SER A 420 -16.30 35.67 39.06
C SER A 420 -16.77 34.54 40.00
N ILE A 421 -16.42 33.29 39.68
CA ILE A 421 -16.71 32.11 40.51
C ILE A 421 -15.62 31.93 41.58
N GLY A 422 -14.35 31.88 41.17
CA GLY A 422 -13.22 31.62 42.06
C GLY A 422 -12.92 32.75 43.05
N GLY A 423 -13.40 33.97 42.81
CA GLY A 423 -13.21 35.13 43.69
C GLY A 423 -11.76 35.62 43.79
N ARG A 424 -10.90 35.23 42.83
CA ARG A 424 -9.45 35.51 42.84
C ARG A 424 -9.09 36.59 41.82
N ASP A 425 -8.24 37.52 42.25
CA ASP A 425 -7.41 38.40 41.40
C ASP A 425 -8.07 39.05 40.17
N CYS A 426 -9.33 39.49 40.32
CA CYS A 426 -10.14 40.24 39.33
C CYS A 426 -9.54 41.56 38.81
N THR A 427 -8.34 41.94 39.23
CA THR A 427 -7.66 43.19 38.87
C THR A 427 -6.25 42.94 38.32
N GLU A 428 -5.95 41.70 37.94
CA GLU A 428 -4.73 41.40 37.19
C GLU A 428 -4.74 42.10 35.84
N ALA A 429 -3.58 42.60 35.43
CA ALA A 429 -3.44 43.35 34.18
C ALA A 429 -3.84 42.54 32.94
N ARG A 430 -3.77 41.20 33.00
CA ARG A 430 -4.22 40.33 31.90
C ARG A 430 -5.73 40.40 31.63
N PHE A 431 -6.52 40.89 32.60
CA PHE A 431 -7.96 41.06 32.47
C PHE A 431 -8.37 42.50 32.17
N ASP A 432 -7.42 43.40 31.85
CA ASP A 432 -7.73 44.81 31.60
C ASP A 432 -8.77 44.99 30.47
N ASP A 433 -8.71 44.15 29.43
CA ASP A 433 -9.65 44.18 28.30
C ASP A 433 -11.05 43.70 28.71
N VAL A 434 -11.16 42.59 29.45
CA VAL A 434 -12.45 42.11 30.00
C VAL A 434 -13.05 43.15 30.98
N ILE A 435 -12.21 43.81 31.79
CA ILE A 435 -12.64 44.88 32.71
C ILE A 435 -13.18 46.09 31.94
N ALA A 436 -12.63 46.39 30.77
CA ALA A 436 -13.10 47.48 29.92
C ALA A 436 -14.53 47.25 29.40
N LEU A 437 -14.95 45.99 29.29
CA LEU A 437 -16.32 45.57 28.95
C LEU A 437 -17.31 45.66 30.14
N ASN A 438 -16.96 46.36 31.22
CA ASN A 438 -17.84 46.65 32.37
C ASN A 438 -18.55 45.42 33.01
N PRO A 439 -17.79 44.42 33.49
CA PRO A 439 -18.34 43.17 34.02
C PRO A 439 -19.30 43.35 35.20
N SER A 440 -20.44 42.67 35.14
CA SER A 440 -21.45 42.61 36.20
C SER A 440 -21.87 41.17 36.47
N TYR A 441 -21.55 40.66 37.67
CA TYR A 441 -21.83 39.26 38.06
C TYR A 441 -22.99 39.14 39.06
N ASP A 442 -23.97 38.27 38.77
CA ASP A 442 -25.05 37.90 39.68
C ASP A 442 -24.79 36.53 40.34
N SER A 443 -24.38 36.57 41.61
CA SER A 443 -24.13 35.36 42.41
C SER A 443 -25.33 34.43 42.62
N SER A 444 -26.57 34.90 42.36
CA SER A 444 -27.77 34.09 42.55
C SER A 444 -28.14 33.23 41.35
N THR A 445 -27.80 33.69 40.15
CA THR A 445 -27.97 32.96 38.88
C THR A 445 -26.65 32.42 38.34
N GLN A 446 -25.52 32.81 38.96
CA GLN A 446 -24.16 32.51 38.51
C GLN A 446 -23.90 33.03 37.08
N THR A 447 -24.45 34.19 36.75
CA THR A 447 -24.35 34.79 35.40
C THR A 447 -23.48 36.03 35.44
N LEU A 448 -22.54 36.15 34.50
CA LEU A 448 -21.75 37.35 34.24
C LEU A 448 -22.28 38.01 32.96
N THR A 449 -22.50 39.32 33.01
CA THR A 449 -22.86 40.13 31.83
C THR A 449 -21.78 41.16 31.56
N LEU A 450 -21.41 41.33 30.30
CA LEU A 450 -20.46 42.32 29.80
C LEU A 450 -21.16 43.27 28.80
N ASP A 451 -20.53 44.38 28.45
CA ASP A 451 -20.94 45.21 27.31
C ASP A 451 -20.85 44.40 26.00
N GLY A 452 -21.63 44.75 24.97
CA GLY A 452 -21.77 43.94 23.74
C GLY A 452 -22.82 42.83 23.85
N ASP A 453 -23.69 42.91 24.87
CA ASP A 453 -24.73 41.91 25.19
C ASP A 453 -24.17 40.49 25.46
N ILE A 454 -22.87 40.40 25.78
CA ILE A 454 -22.21 39.14 26.10
C ILE A 454 -22.66 38.64 27.48
N THR A 455 -23.14 37.39 27.50
CA THR A 455 -23.57 36.68 28.70
C THR A 455 -22.74 35.43 28.90
N VAL A 456 -22.16 35.28 30.09
CA VAL A 456 -21.40 34.09 30.49
C VAL A 456 -22.12 33.37 31.62
N SER A 457 -22.32 32.06 31.46
CA SER A 457 -22.97 31.21 32.46
C SER A 457 -22.31 29.83 32.52
N GLN A 458 -22.88 28.89 33.26
CA GLN A 458 -22.35 27.53 33.36
C GLN A 458 -23.45 26.48 33.33
N GLU A 459 -23.13 25.32 32.76
CA GLU A 459 -23.98 24.15 32.72
C GLU A 459 -23.15 22.86 32.95
N LEU A 460 -23.76 21.85 33.59
CA LEU A 460 -23.13 20.55 33.75
C LEU A 460 -23.31 19.73 32.48
N GLU A 461 -22.20 19.26 31.92
CA GLU A 461 -22.26 18.41 30.73
C GLU A 461 -22.72 16.99 31.08
N ASN A 462 -23.57 16.40 30.24
CA ASN A 462 -24.01 15.02 30.43
C ASN A 462 -23.15 14.06 29.60
N LEU A 463 -22.11 13.52 30.22
CA LEU A 463 -21.23 12.53 29.57
C LEU A 463 -21.88 11.15 29.33
N SER A 464 -23.18 10.96 29.65
CA SER A 464 -23.87 9.69 29.46
C SER A 464 -24.49 9.52 28.07
N VAL A 465 -24.04 8.48 27.35
CA VAL A 465 -24.53 8.06 26.02
C VAL A 465 -26.00 7.60 25.96
N THR A 466 -26.73 7.50 27.08
CA THR A 466 -28.11 6.95 27.13
C THR A 466 -29.21 7.98 27.48
N ASN A 467 -28.83 9.27 27.48
CA ASN A 467 -29.65 10.49 27.51
C ASN A 467 -31.10 10.36 28.01
N THR A 468 -31.37 10.60 29.31
CA THR A 468 -32.73 10.98 29.79
C THR A 468 -32.81 11.74 31.13
N ASP A 469 -31.75 11.91 31.92
CA ASP A 469 -31.84 12.49 33.26
C ASP A 469 -31.09 13.83 33.39
N THR A 470 -31.60 14.71 34.25
CA THR A 470 -30.95 15.97 34.66
C THR A 470 -29.73 15.64 35.52
N VAL A 471 -28.56 16.13 35.12
CA VAL A 471 -27.29 15.86 35.82
C VAL A 471 -27.10 16.84 36.97
N THR A 472 -26.78 16.34 38.16
CA THR A 472 -26.51 17.17 39.36
C THR A 472 -25.04 17.28 39.71
N GLU A 473 -24.21 16.37 39.18
CA GLU A 473 -22.76 16.34 39.29
C GLU A 473 -22.19 15.73 38.01
N SER A 474 -21.10 16.29 37.48
CA SER A 474 -20.45 15.83 36.24
C SER A 474 -18.95 16.06 36.34
N GLN A 475 -18.16 15.27 35.61
CA GLN A 475 -16.73 15.52 35.43
C GLN A 475 -16.45 16.63 34.39
N ALA A 476 -17.48 17.17 33.73
CA ALA A 476 -17.34 18.25 32.77
C ALA A 476 -18.34 19.38 33.02
N VAL A 477 -17.87 20.62 32.87
CA VAL A 477 -18.67 21.84 33.01
C VAL A 477 -18.49 22.72 31.79
N ASN A 478 -19.59 23.09 31.13
CA ASN A 478 -19.60 24.05 30.04
C ASN A 478 -19.65 25.46 30.63
N VAL A 479 -18.67 26.30 30.30
CA VAL A 479 -18.76 27.75 30.51
C VAL A 479 -19.34 28.35 29.24
N LEU A 480 -20.65 28.60 29.25
CA LEU A 480 -21.40 29.09 28.09
C LEU A 480 -21.09 30.57 27.89
N ILE A 481 -20.77 30.99 26.65
CA ILE A 481 -20.50 32.38 26.27
C ILE A 481 -21.36 32.70 25.05
N VAL A 482 -22.31 33.61 25.22
CA VAL A 482 -23.29 34.01 24.20
C VAL A 482 -23.22 35.50 23.97
N GLY A 483 -23.34 35.96 22.73
CA GLY A 483 -23.37 37.38 22.35
C GLY A 483 -22.36 37.74 21.27
N THR A 484 -22.06 39.02 21.13
CA THR A 484 -21.22 39.54 20.03
C THR A 484 -19.86 40.02 20.54
N LEU A 485 -18.79 39.52 19.93
CA LEU A 485 -17.42 40.01 20.09
C LEU A 485 -17.05 40.83 18.85
N GLU A 486 -16.45 42.00 19.04
CA GLU A 486 -16.05 42.88 17.95
C GLU A 486 -14.64 43.44 18.20
N ARG A 487 -13.77 43.35 17.19
CA ARG A 487 -12.45 43.98 17.21
C ARG A 487 -12.10 44.50 15.82
N ASP A 488 -11.70 45.78 15.77
CA ASP A 488 -11.22 46.45 14.55
C ASP A 488 -12.15 46.29 13.30
N GLY A 489 -13.46 46.15 13.50
CA GLY A 489 -14.47 46.00 12.43
C GLY A 489 -14.92 44.56 12.17
N LEU A 490 -14.14 43.57 12.61
CA LEU A 490 -14.48 42.15 12.53
C LEU A 490 -15.45 41.79 13.66
N VAL A 491 -16.59 41.21 13.30
CA VAL A 491 -17.68 40.83 14.21
C VAL A 491 -17.78 39.31 14.28
N LEU A 492 -17.77 38.77 15.50
CA LEU A 492 -18.03 37.36 15.80
C LEU A 492 -19.29 37.26 16.67
N ASN A 493 -20.36 36.73 16.11
CA ASN A 493 -21.58 36.39 16.82
C ASN A 493 -21.49 34.93 17.31
N LEU A 494 -21.72 34.73 18.60
CA LEU A 494 -21.75 33.41 19.24
C LEU A 494 -23.19 33.04 19.58
N ASP A 495 -23.60 31.87 19.11
CA ASP A 495 -24.98 31.37 19.11
C ASP A 495 -25.92 32.25 18.28
N HIS A 496 -25.53 32.43 17.01
CA HIS A 496 -26.36 33.04 15.97
C HIS A 496 -27.58 32.14 15.68
N THR A 497 -28.69 32.72 15.23
CA THR A 497 -29.87 31.97 14.78
C THR A 497 -30.40 32.61 13.50
N TYR A 498 -30.38 31.86 12.39
CA TYR A 498 -30.87 32.35 11.10
C TYR A 498 -32.38 32.68 11.10
N GLU A 499 -33.20 32.05 11.94
CA GLU A 499 -34.64 32.35 12.01
C GLU A 499 -35.01 33.36 13.12
N ASP A 500 -35.44 34.54 12.71
CA ASP A 500 -36.00 35.62 13.56
C ASP A 500 -37.41 35.27 14.15
N ASP A 501 -37.89 34.01 13.99
CA ASP A 501 -39.22 33.53 14.36
C ASP A 501 -39.19 32.45 15.47
N ASP A 502 -39.17 32.88 16.74
CA ASP A 502 -39.64 32.14 17.94
C ASP A 502 -38.98 30.77 18.33
N GLU A 503 -38.02 30.20 17.59
CA GLU A 503 -37.25 29.01 18.04
C GLU A 503 -35.93 29.42 18.73
N THR A 504 -36.00 29.67 20.04
CA THR A 504 -34.84 29.96 20.90
C THR A 504 -33.99 28.69 21.22
N GLU A 505 -34.00 27.68 20.36
CA GLU A 505 -33.37 26.38 20.64
C GLU A 505 -32.04 26.29 19.86
N ILE A 506 -31.01 26.92 20.41
CA ILE A 506 -29.62 26.69 20.01
C ILE A 506 -29.32 25.21 20.31
N GLU A 507 -29.09 24.41 19.26
CA GLU A 507 -28.88 22.95 19.40
C GLU A 507 -27.57 22.63 20.13
N ILE A 508 -26.52 23.43 19.89
CA ILE A 508 -25.22 23.35 20.55
C ILE A 508 -24.79 24.77 20.93
N PRO A 509 -24.74 25.14 22.24
CA PRO A 509 -24.31 26.46 22.64
C PRO A 509 -22.78 26.62 22.63
N SER A 510 -22.33 27.84 22.37
CA SER A 510 -20.94 28.24 22.36
C SER A 510 -20.38 28.25 23.79
N ALA A 511 -19.27 27.56 23.99
CA ALA A 511 -18.77 27.28 25.31
C ALA A 511 -17.26 27.00 25.33
N VAL A 512 -16.69 27.10 26.53
CA VAL A 512 -15.48 26.36 26.87
C VAL A 512 -15.84 25.30 27.90
N ARG A 513 -15.77 24.04 27.50
CA ARG A 513 -15.97 22.91 28.39
C ARG A 513 -14.66 22.59 29.11
N ILE A 514 -14.76 22.40 30.42
CA ILE A 514 -13.62 22.11 31.31
C ILE A 514 -13.82 20.74 31.91
N TYR A 515 -12.81 19.88 31.78
CA TYR A 515 -12.82 18.53 32.33
C TYR A 515 -12.07 18.48 33.67
N TYR A 516 -12.67 17.81 34.65
CA TYR A 516 -12.14 17.65 36.01
C TYR A 516 -11.95 16.17 36.35
N PRO A 517 -10.99 15.83 37.23
CA PRO A 517 -10.74 14.44 37.60
C PRO A 517 -11.89 13.85 38.44
N ASP A 518 -12.52 14.66 39.29
CA ASP A 518 -13.64 14.28 40.15
C ASP A 518 -14.94 14.97 39.69
N GLU A 519 -16.10 14.35 39.97
CA GLU A 519 -17.41 14.95 39.70
C GLU A 519 -17.59 16.27 40.49
N VAL A 520 -18.04 17.31 39.79
CA VAL A 520 -18.32 18.65 40.33
C VAL A 520 -19.77 19.03 40.09
N THR A 521 -20.33 19.91 40.93
CA THR A 521 -21.70 20.44 40.79
C THR A 521 -21.75 21.76 40.01
N GLY A 522 -20.64 22.14 39.39
CA GLY A 522 -20.40 23.40 38.69
C GLY A 522 -18.91 23.76 38.75
N VAL A 523 -18.50 24.91 38.21
CA VAL A 523 -17.13 25.40 38.28
C VAL A 523 -16.69 25.49 39.76
N PRO A 524 -15.59 24.81 40.17
CA PRO A 524 -15.13 24.83 41.56
C PRO A 524 -14.71 26.22 42.03
N GLU A 525 -15.16 26.63 43.23
CA GLU A 525 -14.74 27.89 43.86
C GLU A 525 -13.24 27.86 44.25
N THR A 526 -12.65 26.67 44.40
CA THR A 526 -11.22 26.47 44.68
C THR A 526 -10.50 25.93 43.46
N GLU A 527 -9.25 26.37 43.26
CA GLU A 527 -8.40 25.82 42.19
C GLU A 527 -8.35 24.30 42.27
N THR A 528 -8.75 23.67 41.16
CA THR A 528 -8.76 22.23 40.99
C THR A 528 -8.00 21.94 39.70
N ALA A 529 -7.26 20.83 39.68
CA ALA A 529 -6.58 20.40 38.47
C ALA A 529 -7.60 20.18 37.34
N VAL A 530 -7.27 20.63 36.14
CA VAL A 530 -8.09 20.49 34.94
C VAL A 530 -7.46 19.41 34.07
N GLU A 531 -8.23 18.42 33.65
CA GLU A 531 -7.78 17.29 32.83
C GLU A 531 -7.96 17.55 31.32
N GLY A 532 -8.60 18.64 30.93
CA GLY A 532 -8.77 19.00 29.53
C GLY A 532 -9.65 20.23 29.33
N TYR A 533 -9.57 20.81 28.14
CA TYR A 533 -10.39 21.93 27.69
C TYR A 533 -10.94 21.62 26.31
N GLU A 534 -12.18 21.98 26.06
CA GLU A 534 -12.77 21.93 24.72
C GLU A 534 -13.40 23.28 24.43
N ILE A 535 -12.98 23.91 23.33
CA ILE A 535 -13.54 25.18 22.87
C ILE A 535 -14.57 24.83 21.80
N ILE A 536 -15.78 25.37 21.97
CA ILE A 536 -16.94 25.08 21.16
C ILE A 536 -17.53 26.42 20.71
N TRP A 537 -17.60 26.63 19.40
CA TRP A 537 -18.46 27.64 18.78
C TRP A 537 -19.56 26.86 18.06
N GLY A 538 -20.74 26.78 18.65
CA GLY A 538 -21.77 25.84 18.19
C GLY A 538 -22.51 26.33 16.96
N ASP A 539 -22.97 27.59 16.98
CA ASP A 539 -23.51 28.31 15.83
C ASP A 539 -22.89 29.72 15.82
N PHE A 540 -21.83 29.90 15.05
CA PHE A 540 -21.13 31.17 14.95
C PHE A 540 -21.35 31.83 13.61
N GLN A 541 -21.18 33.14 13.60
CA GLN A 541 -21.14 33.95 12.39
C GLN A 541 -20.01 34.97 12.51
N LEU A 542 -19.17 35.08 11.48
CA LEU A 542 -18.01 35.94 11.39
C LEU A 542 -18.06 36.78 10.09
N TYR A 543 -17.97 38.11 10.20
CA TYR A 543 -17.97 39.02 9.05
C TYR A 543 -17.29 40.36 9.38
N ASP A 544 -16.85 41.10 8.35
CA ASP A 544 -16.40 42.49 8.50
C ASP A 544 -17.58 43.46 8.35
N GLU A 545 -17.91 44.19 9.41
CA GLU A 545 -18.99 45.20 9.40
C GLU A 545 -18.72 46.31 8.36
N SER A 546 -17.46 46.56 8.03
CA SER A 546 -17.06 47.60 7.09
C SER A 546 -17.28 47.24 5.62
N ALA A 547 -17.32 45.93 5.31
CA ALA A 547 -17.49 45.36 3.98
C ALA A 547 -18.97 45.16 3.59
N ILE A 548 -19.90 45.23 4.53
CA ILE A 548 -21.33 45.03 4.24
C ILE A 548 -21.81 46.02 3.15
N GLY A 549 -22.35 45.47 2.06
CA GLY A 549 -22.82 46.17 0.87
C GLY A 549 -21.72 46.62 -0.09
N THR A 550 -20.49 46.10 0.03
CA THR A 550 -19.40 46.24 -0.94
C THR A 550 -19.20 44.95 -1.74
N ASP A 551 -18.32 44.98 -2.73
CA ASP A 551 -17.96 43.78 -3.52
C ASP A 551 -17.04 42.82 -2.71
N ASP A 552 -16.65 43.21 -1.50
CA ASP A 552 -15.79 42.45 -0.58
C ASP A 552 -16.60 41.86 0.61
N GLU A 553 -17.92 41.95 0.54
CA GLU A 553 -18.82 41.40 1.56
C GLU A 553 -18.67 39.88 1.63
N MET A 554 -18.40 39.35 2.83
CA MET A 554 -18.29 37.92 3.09
C MET A 554 -18.76 37.59 4.50
N GLU A 555 -19.45 36.46 4.63
CA GLU A 555 -19.87 35.83 5.88
C GLU A 555 -19.25 34.43 5.98
N LEU A 556 -18.64 34.10 7.12
CA LEU A 556 -18.30 32.74 7.51
C LEU A 556 -19.18 32.31 8.68
N SER A 557 -20.01 31.29 8.50
CA SER A 557 -20.90 30.79 9.54
C SER A 557 -20.82 29.27 9.70
N GLY A 558 -21.16 28.76 10.89
CA GLY A 558 -21.23 27.33 11.15
C GLY A 558 -20.78 26.94 12.55
N ALA A 559 -20.08 25.81 12.67
CA ALA A 559 -19.64 25.23 13.94
C ALA A 559 -18.13 24.96 13.95
N PHE A 560 -17.49 25.25 15.08
CA PHE A 560 -16.07 24.96 15.34
C PHE A 560 -15.90 24.30 16.70
N LEU A 561 -15.07 23.26 16.75
CA LEU A 561 -14.74 22.53 17.97
C LEU A 561 -13.26 22.21 18.00
N ILE A 562 -12.61 22.40 19.14
CA ILE A 562 -11.23 21.96 19.36
C ILE A 562 -11.08 21.39 20.76
N PHE A 563 -10.51 20.18 20.86
CA PHE A 563 -10.33 19.48 22.12
C PHE A 563 -8.85 19.35 22.51
N TYR A 564 -8.51 19.92 23.66
CA TYR A 564 -7.22 19.83 24.32
C TYR A 564 -7.27 18.89 25.52
N ARG A 565 -6.44 17.84 25.48
CA ARG A 565 -6.30 16.85 26.55
C ARG A 565 -5.13 17.17 27.46
N GLY A 566 -5.35 17.07 28.77
CA GLY A 566 -4.30 17.14 29.78
C GLY A 566 -3.35 15.95 29.67
N VAL A 567 -2.05 16.21 29.56
CA VAL A 567 -1.00 15.21 29.40
C VAL A 567 0.20 15.52 30.30
N ARG A 568 0.79 14.47 30.84
CA ARG A 568 2.05 14.48 31.60
C ARG A 568 3.10 13.72 30.79
N ASP A 569 4.37 13.98 31.05
CA ASP A 569 5.44 13.25 30.38
C ASP A 569 5.27 11.76 30.71
N PRO A 570 5.03 10.88 29.72
CA PRO A 570 4.86 9.44 29.97
C PRO A 570 6.08 8.84 30.69
N GLN A 571 7.25 9.45 30.52
CA GLN A 571 8.51 9.01 31.12
C GLN A 571 8.81 9.68 32.48
N ASP A 572 7.99 10.64 32.94
CA ASP A 572 8.13 11.32 34.24
C ASP A 572 6.78 11.79 34.83
N LEU A 573 5.78 10.90 34.88
CA LEU A 573 4.41 11.19 35.32
C LEU A 573 4.31 11.91 36.68
N ASP A 574 5.21 11.59 37.63
CA ASP A 574 5.18 12.11 38.99
C ASP A 574 5.77 13.52 39.13
N ASN A 575 6.69 13.92 38.23
CA ASN A 575 7.41 15.20 38.37
C ASN A 575 7.21 16.15 37.18
N SER A 576 6.61 15.71 36.08
CA SER A 576 6.29 16.59 34.96
C SER A 576 5.21 17.61 35.37
N ASP A 577 5.15 18.74 34.66
CA ASP A 577 3.99 19.62 34.75
C ASP A 577 2.85 19.04 33.89
N LEU A 578 1.62 19.46 34.16
CA LEU A 578 0.49 19.15 33.27
C LEU A 578 0.52 20.11 32.08
N ARG A 579 0.48 19.56 30.88
CA ARG A 579 0.38 20.28 29.60
C ARG A 579 -0.90 19.87 28.88
N PHE A 580 -1.26 20.57 27.81
CA PHE A 580 -2.49 20.35 27.07
C PHE A 580 -2.16 20.07 25.61
N ASN A 581 -2.36 18.83 25.18
CA ASN A 581 -2.14 18.42 23.80
C ASN A 581 -3.44 18.46 23.00
N LEU A 582 -3.32 18.73 21.70
CA LEU A 582 -4.43 18.73 20.77
C LEU A 582 -4.84 17.28 20.45
N SER A 583 -6.09 16.94 20.75
CA SER A 583 -6.64 15.61 20.48
C SER A 583 -7.38 15.55 19.18
N ASN A 584 -8.21 16.55 18.91
CA ASN A 584 -8.92 16.71 17.64
C ASN A 584 -9.43 18.15 17.50
N TRP A 585 -9.79 18.51 16.27
CA TRP A 585 -10.60 19.68 16.00
C TRP A 585 -11.48 19.46 14.77
N THR A 586 -12.55 20.23 14.67
CA THR A 586 -13.47 20.20 13.54
C THR A 586 -13.99 21.60 13.26
N LEU A 587 -14.03 21.97 11.99
CA LEU A 587 -14.73 23.12 11.46
C LEU A 587 -15.75 22.60 10.44
N SER A 588 -16.99 23.05 10.56
CA SER A 588 -18.04 22.83 9.57
C SER A 588 -18.67 24.18 9.31
N SER A 589 -18.38 24.77 8.16
CA SER A 589 -18.76 26.15 7.86
C SER A 589 -19.23 26.35 6.43
N ILE A 590 -19.95 27.45 6.24
CA ILE A 590 -20.36 28.00 4.96
C ILE A 590 -19.75 29.39 4.84
N ILE A 591 -19.18 29.68 3.69
CA ILE A 591 -18.73 31.02 3.28
C ILE A 591 -19.73 31.53 2.25
N SER A 592 -20.30 32.71 2.47
CA SER A 592 -21.22 33.39 1.54
C SER A 592 -20.72 34.79 1.25
N ASP A 593 -20.96 35.27 0.02
CA ASP A 593 -20.73 36.66 -0.42
C ASP A 593 -21.74 37.70 0.13
N THR A 594 -22.66 37.30 1.00
CA THR A 594 -23.64 38.21 1.64
C THR A 594 -23.87 37.87 3.10
N VAL A 595 -24.19 38.89 3.90
CA VAL A 595 -24.48 38.76 5.34
C VAL A 595 -26.00 38.76 5.60
N ASP A 596 -26.52 37.76 6.34
CA ASP A 596 -27.89 37.72 6.90
C ASP A 596 -29.10 37.78 5.89
N GLU A 597 -29.00 37.31 4.64
CA GLU A 597 -30.15 37.28 3.69
C GLU A 597 -30.81 35.89 3.49
N ASP A 598 -32.08 35.76 3.91
CA ASP A 598 -32.94 34.55 3.90
C ASP A 598 -33.33 33.96 2.51
N ASP A 599 -32.82 34.48 1.38
CA ASP A 599 -33.32 34.09 0.05
C ASP A 599 -32.33 33.15 -0.68
N ASP A 600 -32.63 31.83 -0.74
CA ASP A 600 -31.87 30.73 -1.39
C ASP A 600 -31.57 30.89 -2.92
N SER A 601 -31.42 32.10 -3.46
CA SER A 601 -31.12 32.29 -4.89
C SER A 601 -30.31 33.55 -5.16
N GLY A 602 -29.05 33.39 -5.59
CA GLY A 602 -28.28 34.47 -6.20
C GLY A 602 -26.85 34.70 -5.71
N TYR A 603 -26.25 33.78 -4.95
CA TYR A 603 -25.03 34.01 -4.17
C TYR A 603 -23.90 33.03 -4.49
N ASP A 604 -22.66 33.51 -4.35
CA ASP A 604 -21.47 32.68 -4.33
C ASP A 604 -21.31 32.04 -2.95
N ILE A 605 -21.26 30.71 -2.91
CA ILE A 605 -21.22 29.93 -1.68
C ILE A 605 -20.09 28.90 -1.74
N SER A 606 -19.34 28.79 -0.64
CA SER A 606 -18.42 27.67 -0.41
C SER A 606 -18.75 26.95 0.88
N THR A 607 -18.91 25.64 0.84
CA THR A 607 -18.90 24.82 2.05
C THR A 607 -17.47 24.41 2.38
N LEU A 608 -17.16 24.35 3.67
CA LEU A 608 -15.84 23.97 4.18
C LEU A 608 -16.01 23.07 5.41
N ILE A 609 -15.48 21.85 5.33
CA ILE A 609 -15.44 20.91 6.44
C ILE A 609 -13.99 20.50 6.63
N ILE A 610 -13.43 20.78 7.80
CA ILE A 610 -12.10 20.33 8.19
C ILE A 610 -12.24 19.51 9.45
N SER A 611 -11.65 18.34 9.49
CA SER A 611 -11.53 17.55 10.71
C SER A 611 -10.12 17.04 10.83
N ALA A 612 -9.53 17.16 12.01
CA ALA A 612 -8.24 16.56 12.29
C ALA A 612 -8.24 15.87 13.63
N GLN A 613 -7.44 14.83 13.74
CA GLN A 613 -7.31 14.01 14.93
C GLN A 613 -5.86 13.60 15.16
N ALA A 614 -5.55 13.32 16.42
CA ALA A 614 -4.30 12.72 16.86
C ALA A 614 -4.55 11.27 17.27
N SER A 615 -3.75 10.32 16.79
CA SER A 615 -3.83 8.92 17.21
C SER A 615 -3.28 8.68 18.63
N ASN A 616 -2.37 9.53 19.09
CA ASN A 616 -1.62 9.40 20.36
C ASN A 616 -1.67 10.67 21.24
N PRO A 617 -2.87 11.23 21.49
CA PRO A 617 -2.99 12.54 22.13
C PRO A 617 -2.54 12.55 23.60
N ASP A 618 -2.45 11.38 24.23
CA ASP A 618 -2.09 11.15 25.62
C ASP A 618 -0.59 10.86 25.85
N THR A 619 0.20 10.65 24.78
CA THR A 619 1.64 10.39 24.89
C THR A 619 2.51 11.56 24.42
N TYR A 620 1.96 12.52 23.66
CA TYR A 620 2.71 13.72 23.28
C TYR A 620 2.98 14.64 24.46
N TYR A 621 4.26 14.90 24.73
CA TYR A 621 4.66 15.89 25.71
C TYR A 621 5.70 16.85 25.10
N PRO A 622 5.33 18.11 24.77
CA PRO A 622 6.28 19.09 24.25
C PRO A 622 7.28 19.47 25.34
N SER A 623 8.54 19.68 24.95
CA SER A 623 9.66 19.76 25.90
C SER A 623 9.56 20.86 26.95
N ALA A 624 10.29 20.68 28.06
CA ALA A 624 10.30 21.62 29.18
C ALA A 624 10.76 23.05 28.81
N ASP A 625 11.47 23.21 27.69
CA ASP A 625 12.07 24.47 27.24
C ASP A 625 11.15 25.35 26.39
N THR A 626 9.98 24.84 25.95
CA THR A 626 8.90 25.68 25.42
C THR A 626 8.05 26.23 26.58
N GLU A 627 7.94 27.56 26.69
CA GLU A 627 7.00 28.24 27.60
C GLU A 627 5.52 27.93 27.29
N ILE A 628 5.27 27.17 26.22
CA ILE A 628 3.96 26.86 25.65
C ILE A 628 3.33 25.67 26.39
N LYS A 629 2.20 25.90 27.06
CA LYS A 629 1.43 24.87 27.78
C LYS A 629 0.37 24.15 26.93
N PHE A 630 0.03 24.71 25.76
CA PHE A 630 -0.99 24.21 24.85
C PHE A 630 -0.36 23.93 23.48
N ALA A 631 -0.59 22.77 22.89
CA ALA A 631 -0.10 22.46 21.55
C ALA A 631 -0.66 23.48 20.51
N ASN A 632 0.15 23.82 19.50
CA ASN A 632 -0.27 24.68 18.40
C ASN A 632 -1.01 23.86 17.33
N LEU A 633 -2.00 24.46 16.66
CA LEU A 633 -2.66 23.93 15.47
C LEU A 633 -1.68 23.75 14.29
N GLU A 634 -0.63 24.56 14.22
CA GLU A 634 0.42 24.46 13.19
C GLU A 634 1.30 23.20 13.31
N GLY A 635 1.16 22.42 14.38
CA GLY A 635 2.02 21.26 14.69
C GLY A 635 1.73 19.98 13.89
N PHE A 636 1.00 20.05 12.78
CA PHE A 636 0.73 18.89 11.93
C PHE A 636 2.03 18.19 11.53
N TYR A 637 2.04 16.86 11.64
CA TYR A 637 3.15 16.02 11.15
C TYR A 637 4.54 16.38 11.69
N THR A 638 4.59 17.10 12.82
CA THR A 638 5.84 17.52 13.43
C THR A 638 6.37 16.42 14.32
N ALA A 639 7.44 15.77 13.89
CA ALA A 639 8.13 14.77 14.69
C ALA A 639 8.61 15.38 16.03
N ASN A 640 8.46 14.65 17.14
CA ASN A 640 8.91 15.16 18.45
C ASN A 640 10.41 14.96 18.65
N ASP A 641 11.19 15.76 17.95
CA ASP A 641 12.66 15.73 17.99
C ASP A 641 13.23 16.03 19.38
N ASP A 642 12.47 16.73 20.24
CA ASP A 642 12.95 17.14 21.56
C ASP A 642 13.11 15.96 22.55
N VAL A 643 12.36 14.87 22.35
CA VAL A 643 12.39 13.67 23.21
C VAL A 643 12.97 12.44 22.50
N LYS A 644 13.35 12.59 21.23
CA LYS A 644 13.99 11.56 20.40
C LYS A 644 15.28 11.06 21.07
N LEU A 645 15.40 9.75 21.19
CA LEU A 645 16.67 9.07 21.49
C LEU A 645 16.95 8.03 20.41
N ASP A 646 18.03 8.20 19.65
CA ASP A 646 18.41 7.24 18.60
C ASP A 646 18.72 5.84 19.17
N THR A 647 19.19 5.78 20.42
CA THR A 647 19.48 4.53 21.12
C THR A 647 19.10 4.63 22.59
N ILE A 648 18.45 3.59 23.12
CA ILE A 648 18.16 3.44 24.54
C ILE A 648 18.93 2.23 25.07
N THR A 649 19.94 2.49 25.91
CA THR A 649 20.73 1.44 26.56
C THR A 649 19.89 0.70 27.59
N GLY A 650 19.83 -0.62 27.48
CA GLY A 650 19.09 -1.51 28.37
C GLY A 650 17.58 -1.32 28.31
N LEU A 651 17.05 -1.03 27.13
CA LEU A 651 15.62 -0.82 26.88
C LEU A 651 14.81 -2.04 27.34
N LEU A 652 15.23 -3.26 26.95
CA LEU A 652 14.49 -4.49 27.22
C LEU A 652 15.34 -5.47 28.04
N THR A 653 14.75 -6.11 29.04
CA THR A 653 15.40 -7.22 29.77
C THR A 653 14.55 -8.47 29.67
N TYR A 654 15.07 -9.54 29.07
CA TYR A 654 14.36 -10.82 29.02
C TYR A 654 14.73 -11.72 30.21
N SER A 655 13.79 -12.55 30.68
CA SER A 655 14.03 -13.55 31.72
C SER A 655 13.21 -14.81 31.51
N LEU A 656 13.86 -15.96 31.46
CA LEU A 656 13.20 -17.27 31.36
C LEU A 656 12.77 -17.82 32.73
N GLY A 657 11.60 -18.45 32.79
CA GLY A 657 10.98 -18.91 34.04
C GLY A 657 9.97 -20.04 33.86
N THR A 658 9.27 -20.37 34.96
CA THR A 658 8.13 -21.30 34.98
C THR A 658 7.06 -20.79 35.93
N GLU A 659 5.79 -20.98 35.58
CA GLU A 659 4.63 -20.55 36.35
C GLU A 659 3.61 -21.68 36.51
N THR A 660 3.05 -21.85 37.70
CA THR A 660 1.94 -22.80 37.92
C THR A 660 0.60 -22.11 37.68
N VAL A 661 -0.06 -22.44 36.55
CA VAL A 661 -1.30 -21.80 36.10
C VAL A 661 -2.49 -22.74 36.25
N ALA A 662 -3.68 -22.21 36.56
CA ALA A 662 -4.90 -23.00 36.57
C ALA A 662 -5.32 -23.34 35.13
N TYR A 663 -5.55 -24.63 34.85
CA TYR A 663 -5.95 -25.12 33.53
C TYR A 663 -7.10 -26.12 33.65
N GLY A 664 -8.27 -25.73 33.14
CA GLY A 664 -9.52 -26.49 33.32
C GLY A 664 -9.87 -26.68 34.80
N SER A 665 -9.86 -27.94 35.27
CA SER A 665 -10.15 -28.29 36.68
C SER A 665 -8.89 -28.54 37.53
N GLY A 666 -7.69 -28.37 36.95
CA GLY A 666 -6.40 -28.63 37.59
C GLY A 666 -5.43 -27.46 37.48
N TYR A 667 -4.16 -27.77 37.67
CA TYR A 667 -3.03 -26.85 37.50
C TYR A 667 -2.01 -27.48 36.57
N VAL A 668 -1.36 -26.64 35.77
CA VAL A 668 -0.27 -27.01 34.87
C VAL A 668 0.93 -26.10 35.12
N GLU A 669 2.13 -26.62 34.90
CA GLU A 669 3.36 -25.84 34.92
C GLU A 669 3.61 -25.37 33.49
N ALA A 670 3.52 -24.06 33.26
CA ALA A 670 3.83 -23.43 31.97
C ALA A 670 5.24 -22.84 32.05
N GLU A 671 5.99 -22.93 30.96
CA GLU A 671 7.26 -22.21 30.81
C GLU A 671 6.95 -20.74 30.47
N THR A 672 7.81 -19.81 30.88
CA THR A 672 7.59 -18.38 30.67
C THR A 672 8.83 -17.68 30.15
N ILE A 673 8.63 -16.65 29.32
CA ILE A 673 9.62 -15.62 29.04
C ILE A 673 9.00 -14.26 29.40
N ASP A 674 9.71 -13.51 30.23
CA ASP A 674 9.30 -12.18 30.66
C ASP A 674 10.18 -11.16 29.94
N PHE A 675 9.57 -10.15 29.33
CA PHE A 675 10.21 -9.02 28.69
C PHE A 675 9.90 -7.76 29.51
N ALA A 676 10.85 -7.35 30.35
CA ALA A 676 10.74 -6.14 31.14
C ALA A 676 11.26 -4.94 30.34
N ASN A 677 10.34 -4.10 29.88
CA ASN A 677 10.65 -2.83 29.25
C ASN A 677 10.99 -1.80 30.34
N SER A 678 12.14 -1.15 30.21
CA SER A 678 12.59 -0.11 31.15
C SER A 678 11.83 1.21 31.03
N MET A 679 11.12 1.41 29.91
CA MET A 679 10.40 2.64 29.54
C MET A 679 8.96 2.35 29.09
N GLY A 680 8.42 1.19 29.43
CA GLY A 680 7.08 0.74 29.04
C GLY A 680 6.61 -0.46 29.86
N GLU A 681 5.59 -1.15 29.37
CA GLU A 681 5.00 -2.29 30.08
C GLU A 681 5.88 -3.54 30.03
N THR A 682 5.71 -4.41 31.03
CA THR A 682 6.37 -5.70 31.06
C THR A 682 5.43 -6.77 30.51
N THR A 683 5.87 -7.49 29.48
CA THR A 683 5.08 -8.56 28.86
C THR A 683 5.61 -9.93 29.26
N ARG A 684 4.72 -10.90 29.50
CA ARG A 684 5.03 -12.31 29.74
C ARG A 684 4.36 -13.16 28.69
N TYR A 685 5.13 -14.01 28.02
CA TYR A 685 4.59 -15.11 27.24
C TYR A 685 4.62 -16.40 28.06
N ARG A 686 3.51 -17.13 28.06
CA ARG A 686 3.36 -18.46 28.66
C ARG A 686 3.25 -19.52 27.60
N PHE A 687 4.06 -20.56 27.74
CA PHE A 687 4.08 -21.73 26.87
C PHE A 687 3.56 -22.93 27.68
N TYR A 688 2.38 -23.38 27.32
CA TYR A 688 1.73 -24.50 28.01
C TYR A 688 2.28 -25.83 27.48
N PRO A 689 2.38 -26.88 28.31
CA PRO A 689 2.79 -28.19 27.85
C PRO A 689 1.85 -28.74 26.77
N ASP A 690 2.44 -29.43 25.79
CA ASP A 690 1.70 -30.13 24.74
C ASP A 690 0.61 -31.03 25.33
N SER A 691 -0.56 -30.95 24.71
CA SER A 691 -1.72 -31.77 25.05
C SER A 691 -2.27 -32.46 23.82
N GLN A 692 -3.00 -33.55 24.01
CA GLN A 692 -3.66 -34.26 22.91
C GLN A 692 -5.13 -33.88 22.92
N VAL A 693 -5.63 -33.41 21.78
CA VAL A 693 -7.04 -33.07 21.58
C VAL A 693 -7.63 -33.97 20.50
N ILE A 694 -8.92 -34.27 20.63
CA ILE A 694 -9.64 -35.05 19.62
C ILE A 694 -10.07 -34.06 18.54
N ASP A 695 -9.52 -34.22 17.35
CA ASP A 695 -10.08 -33.67 16.14
C ASP A 695 -11.27 -34.54 15.68
N GLN A 696 -12.34 -33.89 15.24
CA GLN A 696 -13.56 -34.55 14.79
C GLN A 696 -13.67 -34.61 13.27
N TYR A 697 -12.63 -34.15 12.56
CA TYR A 697 -12.49 -34.27 11.13
C TYR A 697 -11.61 -35.49 10.81
N ASP A 698 -12.01 -36.22 9.78
CA ASP A 698 -11.30 -37.38 9.22
C ASP A 698 -10.35 -36.83 8.15
N VAL A 699 -9.32 -36.12 8.61
CA VAL A 699 -8.42 -35.33 7.75
C VAL A 699 -7.57 -36.25 6.88
N ASP A 700 -7.24 -37.46 7.36
CA ASP A 700 -6.46 -38.46 6.62
C ASP A 700 -7.31 -39.49 5.83
N ASP A 701 -8.63 -39.26 5.75
CA ASP A 701 -9.63 -40.06 5.00
C ASP A 701 -9.57 -41.58 5.33
N ASP A 702 -9.26 -41.91 6.59
CA ASP A 702 -9.14 -43.29 7.09
C ASP A 702 -10.44 -43.85 7.71
N ASP A 703 -11.53 -43.06 7.67
CA ASP A 703 -12.85 -43.25 8.32
C ASP A 703 -12.81 -43.07 9.88
N ASP A 704 -11.71 -42.60 10.49
CA ASP A 704 -11.59 -42.28 11.92
C ASP A 704 -11.74 -40.78 12.20
N THR A 705 -12.98 -40.33 12.41
CA THR A 705 -13.27 -38.94 12.79
C THR A 705 -12.91 -38.61 14.26
N ASP A 706 -12.05 -39.36 14.94
CA ASP A 706 -11.67 -39.15 16.34
C ASP A 706 -10.12 -39.12 16.47
N ASP A 707 -9.44 -38.42 15.56
CA ASP A 707 -7.99 -38.33 15.57
C ASP A 707 -7.44 -37.52 16.74
N LEU A 708 -6.33 -37.99 17.31
CA LEU A 708 -5.64 -37.28 18.38
C LEU A 708 -4.56 -36.39 17.77
N VAL A 709 -4.83 -35.09 17.74
CA VAL A 709 -3.89 -34.08 17.28
C VAL A 709 -3.17 -33.49 18.49
N THR A 710 -1.88 -33.23 18.34
CA THR A 710 -1.11 -32.51 19.36
C THR A 710 -1.55 -31.05 19.36
N MET A 711 -1.68 -30.43 20.51
CA MET A 711 -2.01 -29.01 20.64
C MET A 711 -1.09 -28.38 21.68
N HIS A 712 -0.33 -27.40 21.22
CA HIS A 712 0.42 -26.45 22.03
C HIS A 712 -0.41 -25.17 22.24
N ILE A 713 -0.24 -24.51 23.39
CA ILE A 713 -0.94 -23.26 23.69
C ILE A 713 0.06 -22.20 24.11
N ILE A 714 -0.08 -21.02 23.50
CA ILE A 714 0.67 -19.81 23.84
C ILE A 714 -0.33 -18.80 24.41
N GLU A 715 0.07 -18.09 25.46
CA GLU A 715 -0.73 -17.02 26.07
C GLU A 715 0.18 -15.84 26.36
N GLU A 716 -0.11 -14.70 25.75
CA GLU A 716 0.50 -13.42 26.07
C GLU A 716 -0.21 -12.79 27.26
N CYS A 717 0.56 -12.22 28.18
CA CYS A 717 0.07 -11.59 29.37
C CYS A 717 0.84 -10.32 29.71
N GLU A 718 0.13 -9.25 30.03
CA GLU A 718 0.69 -8.03 30.58
C GLU A 718 0.93 -8.19 32.09
N LEU A 719 2.11 -7.81 32.56
CA LEU A 719 2.50 -7.81 33.97
C LEU A 719 2.33 -6.41 34.54
N ILE A 720 1.31 -6.23 35.38
CA ILE A 720 1.06 -4.94 36.04
C ILE A 720 2.13 -4.67 37.09
N ASP A 721 2.71 -3.48 36.96
CA ASP A 721 3.94 -3.06 37.61
C ASP A 721 3.97 -3.33 39.13
N GLY A 722 5.06 -3.92 39.61
CA GLY A 722 5.27 -4.23 41.02
C GLY A 722 4.56 -5.47 41.59
N SER A 723 3.90 -6.30 40.78
CA SER A 723 3.38 -7.60 41.24
C SER A 723 3.55 -8.75 40.23
N GLU A 724 4.20 -9.84 40.63
CA GLU A 724 4.24 -11.12 39.89
C GLU A 724 2.84 -11.82 39.82
N SER A 725 1.77 -11.16 40.29
CA SER A 725 0.47 -11.78 40.55
C SER A 725 -0.73 -11.09 39.88
N ASN A 726 -0.60 -9.84 39.46
CA ASN A 726 -1.64 -9.15 38.68
C ASN A 726 -1.26 -9.25 37.22
N ILE A 727 -1.83 -10.27 36.58
CA ILE A 727 -1.54 -10.64 35.21
C ILE A 727 -2.84 -10.54 34.44
N VAL A 728 -2.88 -9.68 33.41
CA VAL A 728 -3.98 -9.62 32.46
C VAL A 728 -3.52 -10.37 31.21
N CYS A 729 -4.17 -11.49 30.91
CA CYS A 729 -3.80 -12.32 29.77
C CYS A 729 -4.80 -12.16 28.63
N GLY A 730 -4.27 -12.13 27.41
CA GLY A 730 -5.03 -12.13 26.18
C GLY A 730 -5.70 -13.47 25.88
N ALA A 731 -6.15 -13.62 24.64
CA ALA A 731 -6.66 -14.90 24.16
C ALA A 731 -5.53 -15.93 24.06
N LYS A 732 -5.89 -17.22 24.22
CA LYS A 732 -4.95 -18.33 24.08
C LYS A 732 -4.84 -18.71 22.61
N SER A 733 -3.65 -18.56 22.05
CA SER A 733 -3.31 -19.03 20.72
C SER A 733 -3.04 -20.53 20.76
N ARG A 734 -3.55 -21.26 19.76
CA ARG A 734 -3.42 -22.73 19.67
C ARG A 734 -2.63 -23.07 18.43
N VAL A 735 -1.67 -23.96 18.59
CA VAL A 735 -0.86 -24.51 17.50
C VAL A 735 -1.04 -26.02 17.53
N TYR A 736 -1.38 -26.65 16.41
CA TYR A 736 -1.75 -28.07 16.35
C TYR A 736 -0.56 -29.01 16.09
N GLU A 737 0.56 -28.76 16.76
CA GLU A 737 1.75 -29.60 16.70
C GLU A 737 2.53 -29.58 18.02
N SER A 738 3.60 -30.37 18.11
CA SER A 738 4.52 -30.33 19.26
C SER A 738 5.55 -29.23 19.05
N ARG A 739 5.68 -28.32 20.01
CA ARG A 739 6.62 -27.20 19.94
C ARG A 739 7.61 -27.24 21.12
N ASP A 740 8.88 -26.96 20.85
CA ASP A 740 9.89 -26.68 21.89
C ASP A 740 9.95 -25.18 22.17
N LEU A 741 10.16 -24.80 23.44
CA LEU A 741 10.20 -23.41 23.89
C LEU A 741 11.10 -22.53 23.03
N GLN A 742 12.31 -22.99 22.70
CA GLN A 742 13.25 -22.16 21.95
C GLN A 742 12.81 -21.97 20.49
N GLN A 743 12.19 -22.99 19.89
CA GLN A 743 11.62 -22.88 18.55
C GLN A 743 10.50 -21.86 18.56
N THR A 744 9.55 -21.96 19.50
CA THR A 744 8.44 -21.00 19.60
C THR A 744 8.92 -19.58 19.87
N ILE A 745 9.96 -19.39 20.68
CA ILE A 745 10.57 -18.06 20.89
C ILE A 745 11.14 -17.54 19.57
N ASN A 746 11.83 -18.38 18.78
CA ASN A 746 12.35 -17.96 17.48
C ASN A 746 11.22 -17.58 16.51
N ASP A 747 10.19 -18.40 16.42
CA ASP A 747 9.01 -18.16 15.57
C ASP A 747 8.35 -16.81 15.94
N LEU A 748 8.10 -16.58 17.24
CA LEU A 748 7.53 -15.32 17.73
C LEU A 748 8.45 -14.11 17.47
N TRP A 749 9.77 -14.29 17.56
CA TRP A 749 10.74 -13.23 17.27
C TRP A 749 10.73 -12.88 15.79
N LYS A 750 10.75 -13.88 14.88
CA LYS A 750 10.65 -13.66 13.43
C LYS A 750 9.33 -12.97 13.05
N LEU A 751 8.24 -13.29 13.73
CA LEU A 751 6.94 -12.62 13.57
C LEU A 751 6.92 -11.17 14.09
N GLY A 752 8.01 -10.66 14.67
CA GLY A 752 8.11 -9.30 15.18
C GLY A 752 7.56 -9.10 16.60
N ALA A 753 7.03 -10.13 17.26
CA ALA A 753 6.24 -10.01 18.50
C ALA A 753 6.97 -9.37 19.69
N PHE A 754 8.30 -9.43 19.71
CA PHE A 754 9.16 -8.75 20.69
C PHE A 754 10.51 -8.32 20.10
N GLN A 755 10.65 -8.43 18.77
CA GLN A 755 11.80 -7.91 18.03
C GLN A 755 11.82 -6.38 18.08
N GLU A 756 10.62 -5.80 18.09
CA GLU A 756 10.39 -4.37 18.17
C GLU A 756 9.64 -4.02 19.45
N THR A 757 9.79 -2.79 19.92
CA THR A 757 9.14 -2.29 21.13
C THR A 757 8.82 -0.81 20.95
N THR A 758 7.56 -0.47 21.14
CA THR A 758 7.11 0.92 21.18
C THR A 758 7.44 1.54 22.54
N VAL A 759 7.99 2.76 22.51
CA VAL A 759 8.18 3.60 23.70
C VAL A 759 7.27 4.81 23.54
N GLU A 760 6.28 4.92 24.44
CA GLU A 760 5.26 5.98 24.42
C GLU A 760 5.90 7.38 24.32
N GLY A 761 5.48 8.14 23.31
CA GLY A 761 5.93 9.51 23.08
C GLY A 761 7.28 9.61 22.37
N ARG A 762 7.78 8.51 21.79
CA ARG A 762 9.10 8.47 21.11
C ARG A 762 9.06 7.71 19.80
N GLY A 763 8.47 6.53 19.79
CA GLY A 763 8.37 5.67 18.61
C GLY A 763 8.81 4.23 18.83
N THR A 764 9.04 3.53 17.73
CA THR A 764 9.33 2.10 17.70
C THR A 764 10.83 1.86 17.65
N TYR A 765 11.29 0.99 18.55
CA TYR A 765 12.69 0.61 18.68
C TYR A 765 12.88 -0.86 18.31
N PHE A 766 13.89 -1.14 17.49
CA PHE A 766 14.39 -2.48 17.24
C PHE A 766 15.32 -2.92 18.38
N ILE A 767 15.16 -4.15 18.87
CA ILE A 767 15.92 -4.68 20.00
C ILE A 767 17.09 -5.55 19.53
N ASP A 768 18.28 -5.28 20.05
CA ASP A 768 19.54 -5.96 19.67
C ASP A 768 19.66 -7.36 20.28
N PHE A 769 18.85 -8.31 19.84
CA PHE A 769 18.95 -9.71 20.27
C PHE A 769 20.24 -10.39 19.79
N PRO A 770 20.76 -11.40 20.53
CA PRO A 770 21.87 -12.20 20.05
C PRO A 770 21.42 -13.09 18.88
N THR A 771 21.96 -12.86 17.69
CA THR A 771 21.59 -13.58 16.46
C THR A 771 22.78 -14.30 15.82
N GLU A 772 22.48 -15.29 14.98
CA GLU A 772 23.42 -15.88 14.03
C GLU A 772 22.84 -15.78 12.61
N GLU A 773 23.69 -15.51 11.64
CA GLU A 773 23.28 -15.41 10.24
C GLU A 773 23.33 -16.79 9.58
N ILE A 774 22.21 -17.20 8.98
CA ILE A 774 22.04 -18.44 8.24
C ILE A 774 21.31 -18.09 6.95
N ASP A 775 21.90 -18.42 5.80
CA ASP A 775 21.33 -18.17 4.46
C ASP A 775 20.89 -16.71 4.23
N GLY A 776 21.66 -15.76 4.77
CA GLY A 776 21.38 -14.32 4.67
C GLY A 776 20.36 -13.77 5.69
N CYS A 777 19.70 -14.65 6.44
CA CYS A 777 18.72 -14.29 7.47
C CYS A 777 19.32 -14.37 8.88
N LEU A 778 19.00 -13.40 9.72
CA LEU A 778 19.28 -13.46 11.15
C LEU A 778 18.34 -14.45 11.82
N ASN A 779 18.92 -15.38 12.58
CA ASN A 779 18.22 -16.32 13.43
C ASN A 779 18.55 -16.06 14.89
N LEU A 780 17.54 -16.14 15.76
CA LEU A 780 17.73 -15.89 17.19
C LEU A 780 18.57 -17.01 17.83
N GLN A 781 19.69 -16.64 18.46
CA GLN A 781 20.47 -17.60 19.25
C GLN A 781 19.67 -18.04 20.48
N ALA A 782 19.92 -19.27 20.93
CA ALA A 782 19.24 -19.81 22.10
C ALA A 782 19.38 -18.90 23.33
N LEU A 783 18.25 -18.38 23.82
CA LEU A 783 18.20 -17.48 24.95
C LEU A 783 18.47 -18.26 26.25
N SER A 784 19.20 -17.65 27.19
CA SER A 784 19.46 -18.31 28.47
C SER A 784 19.56 -17.35 29.64
N GLY A 785 18.86 -17.68 30.73
CA GLY A 785 18.89 -16.90 31.96
C GLY A 785 18.17 -15.56 31.83
N THR A 786 18.89 -14.49 32.13
CA THR A 786 18.38 -13.11 32.10
C THR A 786 19.46 -12.24 31.47
N ASP A 787 19.09 -11.42 30.48
CA ASP A 787 19.99 -10.46 29.87
C ASP A 787 19.27 -9.16 29.54
N THR A 788 20.03 -8.08 29.40
CA THR A 788 19.55 -6.73 29.14
C THR A 788 20.07 -6.26 27.78
N LEU A 789 19.16 -5.82 26.93
CA LEU A 789 19.38 -5.51 25.52
C LEU A 789 19.14 -4.01 25.28
N ASP A 790 19.93 -3.45 24.38
CA ASP A 790 19.76 -2.07 23.91
C ASP A 790 18.69 -2.03 22.80
N GLY A 791 18.08 -0.87 22.61
CA GLY A 791 17.14 -0.63 21.52
C GLY A 791 17.60 0.53 20.63
N THR A 792 17.42 0.39 19.33
CA THR A 792 17.74 1.41 18.30
C THR A 792 16.44 1.90 17.68
N LEU A 793 16.24 3.22 17.59
CA LEU A 793 15.03 3.81 17.02
C LEU A 793 14.98 3.50 15.53
N ILE A 794 13.88 2.89 15.08
CA ILE A 794 13.64 2.59 13.66
C ILE A 794 12.50 3.42 13.08
N GLU A 795 11.50 3.77 13.89
CA GLU A 795 10.40 4.64 13.47
C GLU A 795 10.15 5.70 14.53
N GLN A 796 10.32 6.97 14.15
CA GLN A 796 10.00 8.09 15.05
C GLN A 796 8.49 8.36 15.01
N GLU A 797 7.88 8.40 16.20
CA GLU A 797 6.47 8.71 16.35
C GLU A 797 6.22 10.18 15.95
N VAL A 798 5.22 10.41 15.08
CA VAL A 798 4.65 11.74 14.89
C VAL A 798 3.68 11.95 16.04
N LEU A 799 3.87 13.05 16.76
CA LEU A 799 3.07 13.31 17.94
C LEU A 799 2.21 14.55 17.71
N GLY A 800 0.90 14.42 17.93
CA GLY A 800 -0.07 15.48 17.65
C GLY A 800 -1.04 15.07 16.54
N LEU A 801 -1.57 16.05 15.80
CA LEU A 801 -2.47 15.78 14.68
C LEU A 801 -1.72 15.05 13.58
N ASP A 802 -2.03 13.77 13.41
CA ASP A 802 -1.47 12.85 12.45
C ASP A 802 -2.50 12.41 11.41
N SER A 803 -3.73 12.93 11.48
CA SER A 803 -4.76 12.71 10.49
C SER A 803 -5.58 13.96 10.27
N VAL A 804 -5.80 14.32 9.00
CA VAL A 804 -6.67 15.42 8.58
C VAL A 804 -7.55 14.98 7.42
N ARG A 805 -8.81 15.41 7.44
CA ARG A 805 -9.72 15.40 6.30
C ARG A 805 -10.19 16.82 6.03
N PHE A 806 -10.15 17.21 4.77
CA PHE A 806 -10.63 18.49 4.27
C PHE A 806 -11.61 18.23 3.15
N THR A 807 -12.78 18.85 3.21
CA THR A 807 -13.81 18.78 2.17
C THR A 807 -14.32 20.17 1.88
N SER A 808 -14.46 20.54 0.61
CA SER A 808 -15.02 21.82 0.19
C SER A 808 -15.85 21.67 -1.08
N GLU A 809 -16.98 22.37 -1.13
CA GLU A 809 -17.83 22.50 -2.32
C GLU A 809 -18.02 23.97 -2.64
N VAL A 810 -17.65 24.40 -3.83
CA VAL A 810 -17.78 25.78 -4.31
C VAL A 810 -18.86 25.86 -5.38
N SER A 811 -19.83 26.75 -5.17
CA SER A 811 -20.89 27.08 -6.11
C SER A 811 -20.83 28.58 -6.39
N LEU A 812 -20.56 28.93 -7.65
CA LEU A 812 -20.41 30.32 -8.10
C LEU A 812 -21.54 30.71 -9.05
N MET A 813 -21.69 32.01 -9.25
CA MET A 813 -22.54 32.62 -10.27
C MET A 813 -21.70 33.45 -11.24
N ASP A 814 -22.22 33.63 -12.45
CA ASP A 814 -21.63 34.57 -13.39
C ASP A 814 -22.12 36.02 -13.19
N ASP A 815 -21.55 36.95 -13.96
CA ASP A 815 -21.96 38.37 -14.04
C ASP A 815 -23.47 38.57 -14.35
N GLU A 816 -24.13 37.56 -14.91
CA GLU A 816 -25.55 37.54 -15.25
C GLU A 816 -26.46 36.90 -14.17
N LEU A 817 -25.88 36.42 -13.06
CA LEU A 817 -26.51 35.68 -11.97
C LEU A 817 -27.06 34.30 -12.39
N ASP A 818 -26.48 33.70 -13.43
CA ASP A 818 -26.71 32.31 -13.79
C ASP A 818 -25.70 31.44 -13.01
N SER A 819 -26.18 30.31 -12.46
CA SER A 819 -25.34 29.39 -11.68
C SER A 819 -24.31 28.72 -12.58
N LEU A 820 -23.05 28.81 -12.17
CA LEU A 820 -21.94 28.10 -12.77
C LEU A 820 -21.86 26.65 -12.22
N PRO A 821 -21.20 25.73 -12.93
CA PRO A 821 -21.00 24.37 -12.44
C PRO A 821 -20.23 24.36 -11.11
N SER A 822 -20.64 23.47 -10.20
CA SER A 822 -19.98 23.36 -8.88
C SER A 822 -18.66 22.60 -8.96
N THR A 823 -17.77 22.91 -8.03
CA THR A 823 -16.48 22.25 -7.85
C THR A 823 -16.40 21.67 -6.45
N PHE A 824 -16.07 20.39 -6.35
CA PHE A 824 -15.97 19.65 -5.11
C PHE A 824 -14.56 19.14 -4.92
N PHE A 825 -14.03 19.30 -3.71
CA PHE A 825 -12.71 18.86 -3.31
C PHE A 825 -12.79 18.06 -2.02
N ASP A 826 -12.15 16.90 -1.97
CA ASP A 826 -12.04 16.07 -0.76
C ASP A 826 -10.62 15.50 -0.65
N MET A 827 -10.05 15.59 0.54
CA MET A 827 -8.69 15.15 0.81
C MET A 827 -8.62 14.48 2.18
N THR A 828 -7.90 13.37 2.25
CA THR A 828 -7.48 12.73 3.49
C THR A 828 -5.97 12.60 3.51
N LEU A 829 -5.37 12.91 4.66
CA LEU A 829 -3.96 12.70 4.91
C LEU A 829 -3.82 12.06 6.29
N VAL A 830 -3.07 10.97 6.36
CA VAL A 830 -2.83 10.19 7.58
C VAL A 830 -1.33 9.88 7.64
N ALA A 831 -0.63 10.30 8.69
CA ALA A 831 0.81 10.09 8.83
C ALA A 831 1.19 9.82 10.30
N PRO A 832 0.96 8.60 10.80
CA PRO A 832 1.22 8.24 12.19
C PRO A 832 2.71 8.22 12.56
N THR A 833 3.60 8.06 11.57
CA THR A 833 5.05 8.16 11.75
C THR A 833 5.65 9.10 10.71
N LYS A 834 6.91 9.48 10.92
CA LYS A 834 7.60 10.43 10.03
C LYS A 834 7.71 9.92 8.58
N GLU A 835 7.81 8.60 8.40
CA GLU A 835 8.09 7.97 7.10
C GLU A 835 6.92 7.16 6.55
N LYS A 836 5.87 6.90 7.34
CA LYS A 836 4.65 6.22 6.92
C LYS A 836 3.49 7.20 6.87
N TYR A 837 3.03 7.50 5.66
CA TYR A 837 1.90 8.40 5.41
C TYR A 837 1.08 7.94 4.19
N ILE A 838 -0.19 8.29 4.23
CA ILE A 838 -1.19 8.01 3.21
C ILE A 838 -1.85 9.34 2.84
N VAL A 839 -1.84 9.68 1.56
CA VAL A 839 -2.50 10.86 1.01
C VAL A 839 -3.51 10.40 -0.02
N ASN A 840 -4.78 10.77 0.14
CA ASN A 840 -5.79 10.62 -0.90
C ASN A 840 -6.46 11.96 -1.16
N LEU A 841 -6.70 12.27 -2.43
CA LEU A 841 -7.26 13.54 -2.87
C LEU A 841 -8.19 13.30 -4.07
N GLY A 842 -9.30 14.01 -4.09
CA GLY A 842 -10.26 14.06 -5.18
C GLY A 842 -10.66 15.50 -5.47
N LEU A 843 -10.66 15.88 -6.75
CA LEU A 843 -11.19 17.15 -7.25
C LEU A 843 -12.20 16.83 -8.35
N SER A 844 -13.43 17.32 -8.22
CA SER A 844 -14.51 17.09 -9.16
C SER A 844 -15.13 18.40 -9.63
N HIS A 845 -15.40 18.52 -10.91
CA HIS A 845 -16.05 19.68 -11.51
C HIS A 845 -17.20 19.24 -12.42
N ASN A 846 -18.22 20.09 -12.56
CA ASN A 846 -19.39 19.87 -13.41
C ASN A 846 -20.10 18.52 -13.15
N TYR A 847 -20.21 18.15 -11.88
CA TYR A 847 -20.87 16.90 -11.46
C TYR A 847 -22.35 17.10 -11.16
N THR A 848 -23.11 16.01 -11.17
CA THR A 848 -24.57 15.98 -10.90
C THR A 848 -24.95 15.07 -9.73
N GLY A 849 -23.99 14.31 -9.20
CA GLY A 849 -24.10 13.49 -7.99
C GLY A 849 -22.71 13.16 -7.47
N SER A 850 -22.62 12.38 -6.39
CA SER A 850 -21.34 11.95 -5.80
C SER A 850 -21.34 10.48 -5.43
N THR A 851 -20.14 9.91 -5.32
CA THR A 851 -19.87 8.55 -4.84
C THR A 851 -18.65 8.57 -3.92
N THR A 852 -18.53 7.57 -3.05
CA THR A 852 -17.32 7.35 -2.23
C THR A 852 -16.54 6.18 -2.80
N ASP A 853 -15.22 6.35 -2.92
CA ASP A 853 -14.32 5.29 -3.39
C ASP A 853 -13.77 4.42 -2.24
N ASP A 854 -12.93 3.44 -2.57
CA ASP A 854 -12.33 2.52 -1.59
C ASP A 854 -11.28 3.18 -0.67
N SER A 855 -10.85 4.40 -1.02
CA SER A 855 -9.99 5.26 -0.18
C SER A 855 -10.79 6.25 0.67
N ASP A 856 -12.11 6.08 0.77
CA ASP A 856 -13.04 6.95 1.49
C ASP A 856 -13.11 8.40 0.98
N ILE A 857 -12.58 8.68 -0.23
CA ILE A 857 -12.68 9.97 -0.91
C ILE A 857 -14.00 10.07 -1.65
N ILE A 858 -14.64 11.23 -1.54
CA ILE A 858 -15.86 11.55 -2.27
C ILE A 858 -15.49 12.12 -3.64
N LEU A 859 -16.07 11.55 -4.70
CA LEU A 859 -15.87 11.97 -6.09
C LEU A 859 -17.21 12.33 -6.73
N GLY A 860 -17.19 13.32 -7.61
CA GLY A 860 -18.31 13.71 -8.44
C GLY A 860 -18.64 12.65 -9.50
N THR A 861 -19.91 12.60 -9.89
CA THR A 861 -20.42 11.71 -10.93
C THR A 861 -21.37 12.47 -11.84
N GLY A 862 -21.39 12.14 -13.13
CA GLY A 862 -22.22 12.82 -14.13
C GLY A 862 -21.77 12.50 -15.55
N SER A 863 -22.59 12.88 -16.54
CA SER A 863 -22.27 12.68 -17.96
C SER A 863 -21.17 13.61 -18.48
N ASP A 864 -20.98 14.75 -17.82
CA ASP A 864 -20.09 15.83 -18.26
C ASP A 864 -19.08 16.20 -17.14
N THR A 865 -18.86 15.27 -16.20
CA THR A 865 -18.03 15.56 -15.01
C THR A 865 -16.55 15.40 -15.31
N ASN A 866 -15.74 16.30 -14.78
CA ASN A 866 -14.30 16.17 -14.74
C ASN A 866 -13.89 15.78 -13.33
N VAL A 867 -13.10 14.71 -13.19
CA VAL A 867 -12.60 14.25 -11.89
C VAL A 867 -11.09 14.04 -11.98
N LEU A 868 -10.39 14.46 -10.94
CA LEU A 868 -8.98 14.22 -10.72
C LEU A 868 -8.82 13.53 -9.37
N ARG A 869 -8.09 12.42 -9.36
CA ARG A 869 -7.83 11.62 -8.18
C ARG A 869 -6.34 11.45 -8.00
N PHE A 870 -5.88 11.53 -6.76
CA PHE A 870 -4.51 11.26 -6.38
C PHE A 870 -4.52 10.38 -5.14
N SER A 871 -3.69 9.35 -5.13
CA SER A 871 -3.48 8.47 -3.99
C SER A 871 -1.99 8.18 -3.87
N TYR A 872 -1.47 8.18 -2.66
CA TYR A 872 -0.07 7.87 -2.38
C TYR A 872 0.04 7.26 -0.99
N ASP A 873 0.65 6.09 -0.90
CA ASP A 873 0.73 5.27 0.30
C ASP A 873 2.18 4.81 0.53
N THR A 874 2.73 5.20 1.68
CA THR A 874 4.04 4.76 2.18
C THR A 874 3.93 3.91 3.44
N SER A 875 2.75 3.38 3.76
CA SER A 875 2.54 2.56 4.96
C SER A 875 3.17 1.18 4.85
N ASP A 876 3.28 0.62 3.64
CA ASP A 876 3.92 -0.66 3.37
C ASP A 876 5.43 -0.61 3.60
N ASP A 877 6.01 -1.65 4.19
CA ASP A 877 7.43 -1.67 4.55
C ASP A 877 8.35 -1.72 3.32
N PHE A 878 7.93 -2.45 2.28
CA PHE A 878 8.76 -2.77 1.10
C PHE A 878 8.49 -1.91 -0.12
N THR A 879 7.34 -1.25 -0.14
CA THR A 879 6.84 -0.55 -1.33
C THR A 879 6.21 0.76 -0.95
N ASN A 880 6.47 1.80 -1.74
CA ASN A 880 5.52 2.90 -1.84
C ASN A 880 4.65 2.62 -3.05
N SER A 881 3.36 2.86 -2.90
CA SER A 881 2.43 2.75 -4.01
C SER A 881 1.63 4.04 -4.15
N GLY A 882 1.06 4.25 -5.32
CA GLY A 882 0.28 5.44 -5.57
C GLY A 882 -0.42 5.37 -6.91
N SER A 883 -1.35 6.28 -7.10
CA SER A 883 -2.04 6.43 -8.36
C SER A 883 -2.42 7.88 -8.59
N TYR A 884 -2.44 8.26 -9.85
CA TYR A 884 -3.01 9.51 -10.29
C TYR A 884 -4.00 9.18 -11.40
N ALA A 885 -5.27 9.51 -11.20
CA ALA A 885 -6.31 9.25 -12.18
C ALA A 885 -6.97 10.53 -12.64
N VAL A 886 -7.28 10.59 -13.93
CA VAL A 886 -8.10 11.63 -14.53
C VAL A 886 -9.29 10.96 -15.19
N PHE A 887 -10.48 11.41 -14.81
CA PHE A 887 -11.72 11.03 -15.45
C PHE A 887 -12.38 12.26 -16.09
N GLN A 888 -12.89 12.09 -17.31
CA GLN A 888 -13.64 13.11 -18.02
C GLN A 888 -14.85 12.47 -18.72
N GLY A 889 -16.04 12.88 -18.31
CA GLY A 889 -17.29 12.45 -18.93
C GLY A 889 -17.56 13.17 -20.25
N GLY A 890 -18.13 12.44 -21.22
CA GLY A 890 -18.72 13.04 -22.42
C GLY A 890 -17.71 13.59 -23.44
N VAL A 891 -16.49 13.03 -23.52
CA VAL A 891 -15.46 13.48 -24.47
C VAL A 891 -15.81 13.05 -25.89
N GLU A 892 -15.94 14.01 -26.80
CA GLU A 892 -16.07 13.77 -28.23
C GLU A 892 -14.67 13.60 -28.87
N LEU A 893 -14.27 12.36 -29.14
CA LEU A 893 -13.03 12.02 -29.82
C LEU A 893 -13.22 11.95 -31.34
N VAL A 894 -12.32 12.59 -32.08
CA VAL A 894 -12.25 12.43 -33.54
C VAL A 894 -11.12 11.46 -33.91
N LEU A 895 -11.47 10.23 -34.29
CA LEU A 895 -10.53 9.19 -34.67
C LEU A 895 -9.83 9.50 -36.00
N GLU A 896 -8.72 8.82 -36.31
CA GLU A 896 -7.98 9.03 -37.58
C GLU A 896 -8.84 8.83 -38.85
N ASP A 897 -9.88 8.01 -38.78
CA ASP A 897 -10.82 7.80 -39.89
C ASP A 897 -11.87 8.93 -40.05
N GLY A 898 -11.85 9.90 -39.14
CA GLY A 898 -12.74 11.05 -39.06
C GLY A 898 -14.10 10.77 -38.45
N SER A 899 -14.27 9.63 -37.78
CA SER A 899 -15.45 9.38 -36.94
C SER A 899 -15.35 10.11 -35.61
N GLU A 900 -16.50 10.55 -35.12
CA GLU A 900 -16.69 11.15 -33.79
C GLU A 900 -17.22 10.05 -32.86
N VAL A 901 -16.58 9.87 -31.71
CA VAL A 901 -16.98 8.92 -30.65
C VAL A 901 -17.12 9.71 -29.35
N ASP A 902 -18.31 9.69 -28.76
CA ASP A 902 -18.52 10.19 -27.40
C ASP A 902 -18.21 9.04 -26.42
N GLU A 903 -17.17 9.19 -25.61
CA GLU A 903 -16.76 8.19 -24.62
C GLU A 903 -16.19 8.89 -23.38
N ASP A 904 -16.54 8.40 -22.20
CA ASP A 904 -15.92 8.87 -20.96
C ASP A 904 -14.47 8.39 -20.95
N GLN A 905 -13.54 9.31 -20.68
CA GLN A 905 -12.13 8.97 -20.54
C GLN A 905 -11.83 8.69 -19.08
N ASP A 906 -11.26 7.52 -18.77
CA ASP A 906 -10.69 7.21 -17.46
C ASP A 906 -9.30 6.66 -17.68
N ILE A 907 -8.28 7.36 -17.18
CA ILE A 907 -6.93 6.84 -17.18
C ILE A 907 -6.30 7.08 -15.83
N THR A 908 -5.79 5.97 -15.30
CA THR A 908 -5.02 5.91 -14.07
C THR A 908 -3.57 5.62 -14.39
N ALA A 909 -2.70 6.48 -13.88
CA ALA A 909 -1.27 6.32 -13.88
C ALA A 909 -0.86 5.76 -12.51
N TYR A 910 -0.44 4.50 -12.49
CA TYR A 910 0.00 3.83 -11.27
C TYR A 910 1.48 4.09 -11.00
N PHE A 911 1.84 4.16 -9.72
CA PHE A 911 3.20 4.29 -9.20
C PHE A 911 3.47 3.13 -8.24
N SER A 912 4.67 2.55 -8.36
CA SER A 912 5.21 1.62 -7.38
C SER A 912 6.72 1.84 -7.28
N GLN A 913 7.23 1.89 -6.05
CA GLN A 913 8.66 1.98 -5.75
C GLN A 913 9.01 0.93 -4.71
N THR A 914 9.86 -0.03 -5.08
CA THR A 914 10.33 -1.09 -4.17
C THR A 914 11.66 -0.70 -3.53
N TYR A 915 11.84 -1.03 -2.25
CA TYR A 915 13.06 -0.80 -1.49
C TYR A 915 13.68 -2.14 -1.05
N SER A 916 14.99 -2.30 -1.25
CA SER A 916 15.69 -3.54 -0.90
C SER A 916 16.63 -3.43 0.30
N ASP A 917 17.05 -2.22 0.70
CA ASP A 917 18.29 -2.09 1.49
C ASP A 917 18.10 -1.62 2.95
N ASP A 918 16.93 -1.09 3.33
CA ASP A 918 16.78 -0.34 4.61
C ASP A 918 15.79 -0.97 5.62
N VAL A 919 15.07 -2.04 5.27
CA VAL A 919 14.06 -2.68 6.14
C VAL A 919 14.66 -3.75 7.07
N SER A 920 14.08 -3.92 8.26
CA SER A 920 14.57 -4.85 9.30
C SER A 920 14.31 -6.33 8.98
N TYR A 921 13.61 -6.64 7.90
CA TYR A 921 13.30 -8.00 7.42
C TYR A 921 12.92 -7.99 5.95
N VAL A 922 12.95 -9.17 5.30
CA VAL A 922 12.29 -9.47 4.01
C VAL A 922 11.35 -10.66 4.19
N ILE A 923 10.37 -10.84 3.31
CA ILE A 923 9.57 -12.07 3.29
C ILE A 923 10.25 -13.08 2.37
N VAL A 924 10.52 -14.25 2.93
CA VAL A 924 10.98 -15.43 2.20
C VAL A 924 9.91 -16.49 2.31
N GLU A 925 9.91 -17.42 1.38
CA GLU A 925 9.08 -18.61 1.51
C GLU A 925 9.95 -19.72 2.11
N ASP A 926 9.45 -20.39 3.15
CA ASP A 926 10.16 -21.47 3.81
C ASP A 926 10.12 -22.77 2.98
N GLU A 927 10.75 -23.83 3.51
CA GLU A 927 10.82 -25.12 2.81
C GLU A 927 9.40 -25.65 2.57
N GLU A 928 8.48 -25.42 3.51
CA GLU A 928 7.07 -25.77 3.47
C GLU A 928 6.22 -24.85 2.59
N GLY A 929 6.79 -23.89 1.85
CA GLY A 929 5.97 -23.03 0.97
C GLY A 929 5.16 -21.98 1.74
N ASP A 930 5.41 -21.83 3.04
CA ASP A 930 4.79 -20.82 3.88
C ASP A 930 5.64 -19.54 3.89
N ALA A 931 4.97 -18.41 3.99
CA ALA A 931 5.66 -17.13 4.08
C ALA A 931 6.30 -16.95 5.46
N GLU A 932 7.62 -16.82 5.51
CA GLU A 932 8.40 -16.55 6.71
C GLU A 932 9.10 -15.19 6.62
N ARG A 933 9.13 -14.45 7.73
CA ARG A 933 9.98 -13.27 7.87
C ARG A 933 11.45 -13.66 8.01
N CYS A 934 12.27 -13.30 7.03
CA CYS A 934 13.73 -13.32 7.10
C CYS A 934 14.24 -12.00 7.69
N VAL A 935 14.61 -12.02 8.97
CA VAL A 935 15.11 -10.83 9.67
C VAL A 935 16.48 -10.42 9.13
N LEU A 936 16.69 -9.13 8.90
CA LEU A 936 17.94 -8.54 8.42
C LEU A 936 18.64 -7.70 9.51
N SER A 937 19.92 -7.41 9.32
CA SER A 937 20.63 -6.48 10.21
C SER A 937 20.23 -5.04 9.91
N VAL A 938 19.86 -4.26 10.95
CA VAL A 938 19.61 -2.82 10.82
C VAL A 938 20.96 -2.09 10.62
N ASN A 939 21.18 -1.46 9.46
CA ASN A 939 22.36 -0.61 9.20
C ASN A 939 21.91 0.78 8.70
N ASP A 940 22.46 1.84 9.33
CA ASP A 940 22.23 3.28 9.08
C ASP A 940 20.73 3.71 9.01
N ASP A 941 20.47 5.02 9.07
CA ASP A 941 19.12 5.60 9.18
C ASP A 941 18.23 5.16 7.99
N TYR A 942 17.10 4.50 8.26
CA TYR A 942 16.08 4.17 7.25
C TYR A 942 15.70 5.44 6.48
N THR A 943 15.90 5.44 5.16
CA THR A 943 15.50 6.57 4.32
C THR A 943 14.60 6.07 3.20
N LYS A 944 13.29 6.11 3.46
CA LYS A 944 12.25 5.76 2.48
C LYS A 944 12.22 6.69 1.24
N ASP A 945 12.93 7.82 1.25
CA ASP A 945 12.83 8.79 0.17
C ASP A 945 14.03 8.74 -0.80
N THR A 946 13.79 8.16 -1.98
CA THR A 946 14.61 8.39 -3.17
C THR A 946 13.68 8.67 -4.37
N ALA A 947 13.14 9.89 -4.46
CA ALA A 947 12.34 10.41 -5.59
C ALA A 947 13.03 10.43 -6.98
N VAL A 948 13.98 9.52 -7.27
CA VAL A 948 14.84 9.54 -8.46
C VAL A 948 14.37 8.57 -9.56
N ASP A 949 13.50 7.61 -9.26
CA ASP A 949 13.13 6.51 -10.18
C ASP A 949 11.60 6.32 -10.37
N GLU A 950 10.81 7.41 -10.34
CA GLU A 950 9.36 7.36 -10.56
C GLU A 950 9.00 6.97 -12.02
N VAL A 951 8.07 6.02 -12.19
CA VAL A 951 7.53 5.57 -13.47
C VAL A 951 6.01 5.54 -13.40
N TYR A 952 5.35 6.14 -14.38
CA TYR A 952 3.90 6.02 -14.57
C TYR A 952 3.58 5.01 -15.67
N TYR A 953 2.64 4.11 -15.41
CA TYR A 953 2.16 3.14 -16.39
C TYR A 953 0.84 3.63 -17.00
N LEU A 954 0.82 3.81 -18.32
CA LEU A 954 -0.38 4.25 -19.05
C LEU A 954 -1.19 3.02 -19.48
N ASN A 955 -2.24 2.73 -18.71
CA ASN A 955 -3.12 1.57 -18.92
C ASN A 955 -4.37 1.93 -19.74
N TYR A 956 -4.84 0.99 -20.56
CA TYR A 956 -6.19 0.98 -21.10
C TYR A 956 -6.74 -0.46 -21.09
N SER A 957 -7.91 -0.69 -20.49
CA SER A 957 -8.55 -2.03 -20.40
C SER A 957 -7.62 -3.13 -19.87
N GLY A 958 -6.86 -2.86 -18.81
CA GLY A 958 -6.00 -3.86 -18.16
C GLY A 958 -4.65 -4.11 -18.85
N LEU A 959 -4.34 -3.40 -19.96
CA LEU A 959 -3.06 -3.50 -20.66
C LEU A 959 -2.26 -2.19 -20.63
N VAL A 960 -0.94 -2.30 -20.47
CA VAL A 960 -0.02 -1.15 -20.50
C VAL A 960 0.38 -0.81 -21.94
N TYR A 961 0.12 0.43 -22.36
CA TYR A 961 0.41 0.96 -23.70
C TYR A 961 1.56 1.98 -23.74
N GLY A 962 2.05 2.42 -22.58
CA GLY A 962 3.24 3.24 -22.49
C GLY A 962 3.70 3.47 -21.06
N THR A 963 4.92 3.95 -20.91
CA THR A 963 5.49 4.37 -19.62
C THR A 963 5.89 5.84 -19.68
N ALA A 964 5.68 6.59 -18.61
CA ALA A 964 6.15 7.96 -18.48
C ALA A 964 7.22 8.04 -17.39
N ARG A 965 8.38 8.61 -17.72
CA ARG A 965 9.52 8.75 -16.80
C ARG A 965 9.95 10.20 -16.68
N LEU A 966 10.29 10.65 -15.48
CA LEU A 966 10.68 12.04 -15.27
C LEU A 966 12.06 12.31 -15.87
N ASN A 967 12.14 13.22 -16.84
CA ASN A 967 13.42 13.70 -17.30
C ASN A 967 13.98 14.73 -16.30
N SER A 968 14.88 14.27 -15.43
CA SER A 968 15.51 15.08 -14.38
C SER A 968 16.20 16.37 -14.86
N SER A 969 16.47 16.52 -16.16
CA SER A 969 17.07 17.73 -16.72
C SER A 969 16.06 18.79 -17.17
N THR A 970 14.82 18.39 -17.47
CA THR A 970 13.75 19.27 -17.95
C THR A 970 12.56 19.37 -17.00
N SER A 971 12.46 18.45 -16.02
CA SER A 971 11.29 18.29 -15.15
C SER A 971 10.00 18.02 -15.95
N ILE A 972 10.13 17.38 -17.11
CA ILE A 972 9.02 16.97 -17.99
C ILE A 972 9.00 15.45 -18.02
N TRP A 973 7.81 14.85 -18.00
CA TRP A 973 7.65 13.41 -18.16
C TRP A 973 7.81 13.03 -19.63
N GLU A 974 8.76 12.16 -19.92
CA GLU A 974 8.95 11.57 -21.25
C GLU A 974 8.13 10.28 -21.31
N VAL A 975 7.10 10.29 -22.16
CA VAL A 975 6.25 9.14 -22.43
C VAL A 975 6.85 8.34 -23.56
N THR A 976 7.04 7.04 -23.34
CA THR A 976 7.43 6.06 -24.35
C THR A 976 6.29 5.07 -24.52
N TYR A 977 5.72 5.02 -25.73
CA TYR A 977 4.64 4.10 -26.03
C TYR A 977 5.17 2.75 -26.52
N ILE A 978 4.37 1.69 -26.41
CA ILE A 978 4.74 0.34 -26.86
C ILE A 978 5.08 0.25 -28.36
N ASP A 979 4.78 1.26 -29.17
CA ASP A 979 5.20 1.32 -30.57
C ASP A 979 6.54 2.02 -30.82
N GLY A 980 7.26 2.39 -29.76
CA GLY A 980 8.52 3.12 -29.79
C GLY A 980 8.38 4.60 -30.16
N THR A 981 7.15 5.12 -30.28
CA THR A 981 6.95 6.56 -30.38
C THR A 981 7.03 7.21 -29.00
N THR A 982 7.41 8.48 -28.96
CA THR A 982 7.50 9.23 -27.71
C THR A 982 6.63 10.48 -27.73
N ALA A 983 6.22 10.91 -26.54
CA ALA A 983 5.54 12.18 -26.30
C ALA A 983 6.10 12.83 -25.03
N GLU A 984 5.79 14.11 -24.86
CA GLU A 984 6.00 14.80 -23.60
C GLU A 984 4.66 14.85 -22.88
N MET A 985 4.65 14.54 -21.58
CA MET A 985 3.53 14.74 -20.70
C MET A 985 3.90 15.84 -19.70
N THR A 986 3.29 17.00 -19.87
CA THR A 986 3.37 18.12 -18.94
C THR A 986 2.21 18.01 -17.97
N TRP A 987 2.47 17.42 -16.82
CA TRP A 987 1.50 17.37 -15.73
C TRP A 987 1.62 18.61 -14.86
N THR A 988 0.51 19.31 -14.70
CA THR A 988 0.33 20.34 -13.67
C THR A 988 -1.07 20.17 -13.11
N LEU A 989 -1.19 19.95 -11.81
CA LEU A 989 -2.49 19.96 -11.14
C LEU A 989 -3.21 21.30 -11.45
N PRO A 990 -4.51 21.28 -11.82
CA PRO A 990 -5.30 22.49 -11.88
C PRO A 990 -5.13 23.27 -10.58
N SER A 991 -4.99 24.59 -10.66
CA SER A 991 -4.93 25.42 -9.47
C SER A 991 -6.25 25.29 -8.70
N VAL A 992 -6.20 24.66 -7.53
CA VAL A 992 -7.35 24.59 -6.60
C VAL A 992 -7.18 25.74 -5.59
N PRO A 993 -8.26 26.37 -5.12
CA PRO A 993 -8.20 27.19 -3.91
C PRO A 993 -7.54 26.39 -2.77
N LEU A 994 -6.60 27.00 -2.03
CA LEU A 994 -5.96 26.43 -0.82
C LEU A 994 -4.88 25.35 -1.02
N ILE A 995 -4.41 25.07 -2.24
CA ILE A 995 -3.29 24.13 -2.49
C ILE A 995 -2.28 24.74 -3.48
N ASP A 996 -1.00 24.78 -3.11
CA ASP A 996 0.08 25.13 -4.04
C ASP A 996 0.40 23.94 -4.94
N THR A 997 0.10 24.10 -6.23
CA THR A 997 0.33 23.11 -7.27
C THR A 997 1.60 23.37 -8.08
N SER A 998 2.48 24.28 -7.63
CA SER A 998 3.67 24.72 -8.37
C SER A 998 4.81 23.68 -8.43
N GLY A 999 4.70 22.57 -7.70
CA GLY A 999 5.65 21.44 -7.67
C GLY A 999 5.15 20.17 -8.39
N THR A 1000 6.01 19.15 -8.48
CA THR A 1000 5.68 17.80 -9.00
C THR A 1000 4.89 16.95 -8.00
N SER A 1001 4.76 17.40 -6.75
CA SER A 1001 3.97 16.79 -5.68
C SER A 1001 3.14 17.90 -5.03
N PRO A 1002 1.86 17.66 -4.70
CA PRO A 1002 1.03 18.64 -4.02
C PRO A 1002 1.60 18.91 -2.62
N VAL A 1003 1.81 20.19 -2.31
CA VAL A 1003 2.13 20.62 -0.94
C VAL A 1003 0.92 21.41 -0.45
N LEU A 1004 0.41 21.03 0.72
CA LEU A 1004 -0.50 21.89 1.46
C LEU A 1004 0.29 23.12 1.88
N ASP A 1005 0.07 24.23 1.18
CA ASP A 1005 0.62 25.52 1.57
C ASP A 1005 -0.29 26.11 2.65
N ILE A 1006 -0.04 25.72 3.90
CA ILE A 1006 -0.70 26.25 5.11
C ILE A 1006 0.13 27.40 5.71
N ASP A 1007 1.19 27.86 5.02
CA ASP A 1007 2.07 28.93 5.49
C ASP A 1007 1.48 30.35 5.25
N ASP A 1008 0.29 30.45 4.64
CA ASP A 1008 -0.52 31.69 4.57
C ASP A 1008 -1.81 31.63 5.40
#